data_AF-A0A2M7D403-F1
#
_entry.id   AF-A0A2M7D403-F1
#
_cell.length_a   1.000
_cell.length_b   1.000
_cell.length_c   1.000
_cell.angle_alpha   90.00
_cell.angle_beta   90.00
_cell.angle_gamma   90.00
#
_symmetry.space_group_name_H-M   'P 1'
#
loop_
_entity.id
_entity.type
_entity.pdbx_description
1 polymer ?
#
loop_
_entity_poly.entity_id
_entity_poly.type
_entity_poly.pdbx_seq_one_letter_code
_entity_poly.pdbx_strand_id
1 'polypeptide(L)'
;MQIRKSFLISGIVQGVGFRPFVYKLACGNSLAGFVKNDTHGVELELEGEAENIHLFEEQLHAQLPPLARIDTLTSKAIQLLHETSFEIIESSSSSAHFKTALISPDISTCQDCLHDIKQAGKYHNYFATNCTNCGPRYSIIKSVPYDRKNSSMQKFGMCKSCQEEYTNPLNRRYHAQPISCNNCGPTLSLWNLQTKTEIQTEDFFAEVASYIVDEKIVAIKGIGGFHIICDATNDKVIAKLRAYKNRATKPFAIMCKDIGQVRSLVSLNEDEEALLLCKEAPIVILKKSAFSYVSLSPLLAPNINRIGCMLAYTPLHHLLFEHLKAPIVATSANLGEEPIITSREAIFEKLPFVDFVLDFDREILNGIDDSLLQVVDGKVQTLRLARGYAPKVIKLPFKSEKKILAVGANQKNSIAFVMDENIILSPHIGDLDSLKAFEYFERTIETFKGFYDFEPEVIAHDKHPSYMTTKWAKEQNIRHVEIGHHLAHIYACKAEFGLKGAYLGFSFDGTGYGEDGTLWGGEVFVGDERKYSFKPIKLLGGEKAIKEPRRVALSILFEKLSLEEVEALNLACGNSFSHAELKLLHQSYTNNLNAPLSSSVGRLFDAIASFSDIAQTISYEGESGLLCESYYDEDREESFLYSIENGEIEIEIVEFIVKGNYDKKLLNSMFINTLVKIILDISKREQLEVILSGGVFQNKTLLSLLACGFEEEGITYYSQQKTAINDGGIALGQAYYYLQNALL
;
A
#
# COMPACT_ATOMS: atom_id res chain seq x y z
N MET A 1 41.98 14.22 26.00
CA MET A 1 42.52 15.08 24.92
C MET A 1 41.33 15.76 24.27
N GLN A 2 41.31 17.09 24.25
CA GLN A 2 40.25 17.81 23.56
C GLN A 2 40.40 17.71 22.04
N ILE A 3 39.29 17.44 21.38
CA ILE A 3 39.18 17.37 19.93
C ILE A 3 37.90 18.08 19.50
N ARG A 4 37.85 18.53 18.24
CA ARG A 4 36.64 19.04 17.60
C ARG A 4 36.40 18.31 16.30
N LYS A 5 35.16 17.87 16.08
CA LYS A 5 34.72 17.19 14.86
C LYS A 5 33.51 17.90 14.27
N SER A 6 33.52 18.03 12.95
CA SER A 6 32.33 18.36 12.16
C SER A 6 31.75 17.07 11.59
N PHE A 7 30.42 16.99 11.58
CA PHE A 7 29.63 15.87 11.13
C PHE A 7 28.61 16.36 10.10
N LEU A 8 28.50 15.63 8.99
CA LEU A 8 27.42 15.79 8.04
C LEU A 8 26.59 14.51 8.00
N ILE A 9 25.30 14.65 8.31
CA ILE A 9 24.37 13.54 8.50
C ILE A 9 23.22 13.69 7.49
N SER A 10 23.00 12.68 6.65
CA SER A 10 21.89 12.65 5.70
C SER A 10 20.93 11.49 5.98
N GLY A 11 19.70 11.60 5.48
CA GLY A 11 18.62 10.62 5.67
C GLY A 11 17.31 11.26 6.12
N ILE A 12 16.47 10.49 6.83
CA ILE A 12 15.25 11.02 7.46
C ILE A 12 15.66 11.64 8.80
N VAL A 13 16.21 12.85 8.77
CA VAL A 13 16.75 13.55 9.96
C VAL A 13 16.11 14.93 10.19
N GLN A 14 15.16 15.33 9.36
CA GLN A 14 14.42 16.59 9.51
C GLN A 14 12.95 16.33 9.84
N GLY A 15 12.35 17.17 10.70
CA GLY A 15 10.94 17.02 11.10
C GLY A 15 10.64 15.81 12.01
N VAL A 16 11.68 15.13 12.50
CA VAL A 16 11.62 13.87 13.27
C VAL A 16 12.22 13.99 14.68
N GLY A 17 12.43 15.21 15.17
CA GLY A 17 13.03 15.43 16.49
C GLY A 17 14.54 15.20 16.58
N PHE A 18 15.24 15.15 15.45
CA PHE A 18 16.69 14.88 15.42
C PHE A 18 17.54 15.96 16.11
N ARG A 19 17.33 17.25 15.79
CA ARG A 19 18.05 18.37 16.41
C ARG A 19 17.92 18.43 17.94
N PRO A 20 16.71 18.36 18.55
CA PRO A 20 16.60 18.30 20.01
C PRO A 20 17.23 17.04 20.61
N PHE A 21 17.18 15.91 19.90
CA PHE A 21 17.89 14.70 20.33
C PHE A 21 19.41 14.93 20.39
N VAL A 22 20.00 15.43 19.30
CA VAL A 22 21.43 15.77 19.24
C VAL A 22 21.81 16.78 20.32
N TYR A 23 21.01 17.83 20.53
CA TYR A 23 21.23 18.80 21.59
C TYR A 23 21.23 18.17 22.99
N LYS A 24 20.24 17.33 23.30
CA LYS A 24 20.17 16.61 24.59
C LYS A 24 21.38 15.70 24.77
N LEU A 25 21.79 15.03 23.70
CA LEU A 25 22.90 14.09 23.73
C LEU A 25 24.24 14.82 23.92
N ALA A 26 24.46 15.91 23.20
CA ALA A 26 25.66 16.74 23.33
C ALA A 26 25.77 17.34 24.74
N CYS A 27 24.70 17.95 25.24
CA CYS A 27 24.63 18.48 26.60
C CYS A 27 24.85 17.39 27.67
N GLY A 28 24.24 16.22 27.49
CA GLY A 28 24.38 15.09 28.41
C GLY A 28 25.81 14.53 28.48
N ASN A 29 26.57 14.64 27.39
CA ASN A 29 27.98 14.24 27.31
C ASN A 29 28.95 15.40 27.57
N SER A 30 28.47 16.56 28.03
CA SER A 30 29.30 17.75 28.28
C SER A 30 30.13 18.20 27.07
N LEU A 31 29.51 18.19 25.89
CA LEU A 31 30.10 18.64 24.62
C LEU A 31 29.59 20.04 24.27
N ALA A 32 30.44 20.84 23.61
CA ALA A 32 30.11 22.15 23.06
C ALA A 32 30.02 22.10 21.53
N GLY A 33 29.45 23.12 20.90
CA GLY A 33 29.32 23.23 19.44
C GLY A 33 27.90 23.54 18.99
N PHE A 34 27.45 22.95 17.89
CA PHE A 34 26.10 23.22 17.39
C PHE A 34 25.49 22.10 16.55
N VAL A 35 24.18 22.18 16.36
CA VAL A 35 23.46 21.44 15.33
C VAL A 35 22.58 22.37 14.50
N LYS A 36 22.58 22.21 13.18
CA LYS A 36 21.70 22.95 12.27
C LYS A 36 21.17 22.05 11.15
N ASN A 37 19.97 22.36 10.65
CA ASN A 37 19.48 21.76 9.42
C ASN A 37 20.10 22.47 8.22
N ASP A 38 20.60 21.69 7.27
CA ASP A 38 21.05 22.12 5.95
C ASP A 38 20.16 21.49 4.84
N THR A 39 20.31 21.89 3.58
CA THR A 39 19.60 21.28 2.45
C THR A 39 19.83 19.77 2.37
N HIS A 40 21.05 19.31 2.66
CA HIS A 40 21.42 17.89 2.54
C HIS A 40 21.07 17.01 3.75
N GLY A 41 20.60 17.61 4.87
CA GLY A 41 20.32 16.89 6.11
C GLY A 41 20.60 17.72 7.35
N VAL A 42 21.54 17.28 8.18
CA VAL A 42 21.95 17.93 9.43
C VAL A 42 23.46 18.08 9.47
N GLU A 43 23.92 19.30 9.77
CA GLU A 43 25.32 19.61 10.09
C GLU A 43 25.46 19.74 11.60
N LEU A 44 26.49 19.11 12.16
CA LEU A 44 26.74 19.02 13.59
C LEU A 44 28.22 19.27 13.85
N GLU A 45 28.55 20.16 14.78
CA GLU A 45 29.91 20.31 15.29
C GLU A 45 29.94 19.99 16.77
N LEU A 46 30.92 19.19 17.18
CA LEU A 46 31.15 18.80 18.56
C LEU A 46 32.59 19.11 18.96
N GLU A 47 32.75 19.78 20.09
CA GLU A 47 34.02 20.02 20.76
C GLU A 47 33.97 19.46 22.19
N GLY A 48 35.02 18.75 22.60
CA GLY A 48 35.15 18.23 23.95
C GLY A 48 36.21 17.15 24.09
N GLU A 49 36.21 16.44 25.22
CA GLU A 49 37.11 15.30 25.40
C GLU A 49 36.80 14.19 24.39
N ALA A 50 37.84 13.60 23.81
CA ALA A 50 37.71 12.55 22.79
C ALA A 50 36.81 11.38 23.21
N GLU A 51 36.85 11.00 24.49
CA GLU A 51 36.01 9.95 25.07
C GLU A 51 34.52 10.32 25.04
N ASN A 52 34.18 11.58 25.31
CA ASN A 52 32.79 12.06 25.29
C ASN A 52 32.23 12.14 23.87
N ILE A 53 33.07 12.50 22.89
CA ILE A 53 32.65 12.49 21.47
C ILE A 53 32.43 11.05 20.99
N HIS A 54 33.29 10.10 21.39
CA HIS A 54 33.09 8.69 21.07
C HIS A 54 31.79 8.14 21.69
N LEU A 55 31.54 8.46 22.97
CA LEU A 55 30.31 8.08 23.65
C LEU A 55 29.06 8.69 22.98
N PHE A 56 29.15 9.95 22.54
CA PHE A 56 28.10 10.59 21.74
C PHE A 56 27.86 9.83 20.43
N GLU A 57 28.90 9.47 19.67
CA GLU A 57 28.77 8.72 18.41
C GLU A 57 28.07 7.37 18.64
N GLU A 58 28.45 6.62 19.68
CA GLU A 58 27.80 5.35 20.04
C GLU A 58 26.31 5.54 20.38
N GLN A 59 25.99 6.54 21.21
CA GLN A 59 24.62 6.81 21.62
C GLN A 59 23.76 7.37 20.48
N LEU A 60 24.35 8.17 19.58
CA LEU A 60 23.66 8.70 18.40
C LEU A 60 23.11 7.55 17.54
N HIS A 61 23.88 6.47 17.38
CA HIS A 61 23.43 5.29 16.64
C HIS A 61 22.43 4.43 17.42
N ALA A 62 22.61 4.29 18.74
CA ALA A 62 21.78 3.40 19.56
C ALA A 62 20.42 3.99 19.96
N GLN A 63 20.29 5.32 20.03
CA GLN A 63 19.15 5.99 20.67
C GLN A 63 18.40 6.94 19.73
N LEU A 64 18.47 6.72 18.41
CA LEU A 64 17.81 7.57 17.43
C LEU A 64 16.32 7.81 17.78
N PRO A 65 15.80 9.03 17.54
CA PRO A 65 14.38 9.28 17.63
C PRO A 65 13.60 8.26 16.79
N PRO A 66 12.39 7.84 17.20
CA PRO A 66 11.68 6.73 16.56
C PRO A 66 11.43 6.90 15.06
N LEU A 67 11.37 8.14 14.57
CA LEU A 67 11.15 8.48 13.16
C LEU A 67 12.44 8.82 12.41
N ALA A 68 13.56 8.95 13.11
CA ALA A 68 14.83 9.29 12.51
C ALA A 68 15.50 8.07 11.87
N ARG A 69 16.13 8.30 10.72
CA ARG A 69 16.98 7.31 10.05
C ARG A 69 18.20 8.04 9.49
N ILE A 70 19.38 7.61 9.92
CA ILE A 70 20.65 8.07 9.36
C ILE A 70 21.01 7.17 8.19
N ASP A 71 21.15 7.74 7.01
CA ASP A 71 21.56 7.04 5.78
C ASP A 71 23.07 7.18 5.54
N THR A 72 23.64 8.34 5.86
CA THR A 72 25.09 8.55 5.88
C THR A 72 25.49 9.45 7.04
N LEU A 73 26.67 9.18 7.60
CA LEU A 73 27.31 10.03 8.60
C LEU A 73 28.77 10.13 8.22
N THR A 74 29.22 11.34 7.89
CA THR A 74 30.63 11.62 7.62
C THR A 74 31.15 12.55 8.70
N SER A 75 32.37 12.32 9.17
CA SER A 75 33.00 13.14 10.19
C SER A 75 34.41 13.58 9.77
N LYS A 76 34.79 14.78 10.21
CA LYS A 76 36.06 15.42 9.90
C LYS A 76 36.58 16.11 11.16
N ALA A 77 37.86 15.90 11.47
CA ALA A 77 38.54 16.69 12.51
C ALA A 77 38.68 18.14 12.05
N ILE A 78 38.37 19.09 12.94
CA ILE A 78 38.46 20.52 12.71
C ILE A 78 39.22 21.21 13.85
N GLN A 79 39.60 22.48 13.64
CA GLN A 79 40.32 23.26 14.63
C GLN A 79 39.41 23.57 15.84
N LEU A 80 39.97 23.43 17.05
CA LEU A 80 39.35 23.81 18.32
C LEU A 80 38.98 25.29 18.31
N LEU A 81 37.77 25.62 18.79
CA LEU A 81 37.30 26.99 19.03
C LEU A 81 37.11 27.30 20.52
N HIS A 82 37.21 26.31 21.39
CA HIS A 82 37.01 26.41 22.84
C HIS A 82 35.63 26.93 23.23
N GLU A 83 34.61 26.49 22.49
CA GLU A 83 33.22 26.78 22.79
C GLU A 83 32.82 26.14 24.14
N THR A 84 31.93 26.81 24.88
CA THR A 84 31.50 26.35 26.21
C THR A 84 30.05 25.88 26.27
N SER A 85 29.31 26.07 25.18
CA SER A 85 27.89 25.73 25.06
C SER A 85 27.63 24.99 23.77
N PHE A 86 26.57 24.20 23.77
CA PHE A 86 26.04 23.57 22.57
C PHE A 86 24.74 24.27 22.17
N GLU A 87 24.58 24.63 20.90
CA GLU A 87 23.43 25.40 20.42
C GLU A 87 22.69 24.75 19.25
N ILE A 88 21.39 24.99 19.14
CA ILE A 88 20.60 24.64 17.95
C ILE A 88 20.50 25.91 17.10
N ILE A 89 21.22 25.95 15.99
CA ILE A 89 21.25 27.13 15.11
C ILE A 89 20.07 27.07 14.13
N GLU A 90 19.37 28.19 13.96
CA GLU A 90 18.32 28.34 12.96
C GLU A 90 18.91 28.27 11.54
N SER A 91 18.25 27.53 10.65
CA SER A 91 18.70 27.41 9.26
C SER A 91 18.69 28.76 8.55
N SER A 92 19.83 29.20 8.03
CA SER A 92 19.89 30.38 7.16
C SER A 92 19.26 30.05 5.80
N SER A 93 18.27 30.83 5.39
CA SER A 93 17.56 30.70 4.10
C SER A 93 18.38 31.21 2.89
N SER A 94 19.71 31.24 3.01
CA SER A 94 20.64 31.93 2.12
C SER A 94 21.60 30.99 1.40
N SER A 95 21.08 29.98 0.71
CA SER A 95 21.79 29.32 -0.38
C SER A 95 20.79 28.82 -1.42
N ALA A 96 20.96 29.29 -2.67
CA ALA A 96 20.16 28.96 -3.84
C ALA A 96 20.38 27.51 -4.33
N HIS A 97 20.31 26.53 -3.42
CA HIS A 97 20.54 25.12 -3.69
C HIS A 97 19.32 24.27 -3.29
N PHE A 98 19.06 23.24 -4.11
CA PHE A 98 17.80 22.50 -4.26
C PHE A 98 17.20 21.93 -2.96
N LYS A 99 15.87 21.81 -2.94
CA LYS A 99 15.06 21.23 -1.85
C LYS A 99 15.24 19.70 -1.77
N THR A 100 16.25 19.22 -1.03
CA THR A 100 16.56 17.77 -0.92
C THR A 100 16.01 17.07 0.32
N ALA A 101 15.23 17.76 1.17
CA ALA A 101 14.65 17.15 2.38
C ALA A 101 13.53 16.15 2.03
N LEU A 102 13.70 14.90 2.46
CA LEU A 102 12.72 13.84 2.24
C LEU A 102 11.45 14.05 3.08
N ILE A 103 10.27 13.86 2.48
CA ILE A 103 8.99 13.96 3.17
C ILE A 103 8.77 12.73 4.06
N SER A 104 8.48 12.96 5.34
CA SER A 104 8.10 11.90 6.28
C SER A 104 6.66 11.43 6.03
N PRO A 105 6.38 10.11 6.14
CA PRO A 105 5.02 9.59 6.16
C PRO A 105 4.26 10.04 7.42
N ASP A 106 2.92 9.94 7.36
CA ASP A 106 2.04 10.10 8.52
C ASP A 106 2.17 8.92 9.49
N ILE A 107 2.28 9.18 10.80
CA ILE A 107 2.55 8.13 11.81
C ILE A 107 1.46 8.11 12.89
N SER A 108 1.14 6.91 13.39
CA SER A 108 0.18 6.72 14.49
C SER A 108 0.62 7.39 15.78
N THR A 109 -0.31 7.61 16.69
CA THR A 109 -0.06 8.33 17.95
C THR A 109 0.88 7.54 18.86
N CYS A 110 1.96 8.17 19.32
CA CYS A 110 2.88 7.52 20.26
C CYS A 110 2.27 7.39 21.67
N GLN A 111 2.78 6.44 22.46
CA GLN A 111 2.28 6.15 23.81
C GLN A 111 2.30 7.37 24.75
N ASP A 112 3.31 8.23 24.64
CA ASP A 112 3.38 9.48 25.42
C ASP A 112 2.19 10.40 25.13
N CYS A 113 1.82 10.56 23.85
CA CYS A 113 0.68 11.38 23.48
C CYS A 113 -0.65 10.73 23.85
N LEU A 114 -0.74 9.40 23.86
CA LEU A 114 -1.90 8.67 24.38
C LEU A 114 -2.04 8.82 25.90
N HIS A 115 -0.93 8.92 26.62
CA HIS A 115 -0.95 9.25 28.03
C HIS A 115 -1.46 10.67 28.26
N ASP A 116 -0.98 11.65 27.48
CA ASP A 116 -1.36 13.05 27.63
C ASP A 116 -2.86 13.31 27.45
N ILE A 117 -3.52 12.62 26.53
CA ILE A 117 -4.97 12.81 26.34
C ILE A 117 -5.79 12.30 27.53
N LYS A 118 -5.23 11.38 28.34
CA LYS A 118 -5.88 10.83 29.53
C LYS A 118 -5.56 11.64 30.79
N GLN A 119 -4.45 12.37 30.82
CA GLN A 119 -4.05 13.18 31.97
C GLN A 119 -4.77 14.53 31.97
N ALA A 120 -5.03 15.04 33.17
CA ALA A 120 -5.54 16.40 33.33
C ALA A 120 -4.53 17.42 32.78
N GLY A 121 -5.01 18.38 31.99
CA GLY A 121 -4.18 19.43 31.39
C GLY A 121 -4.71 19.89 30.05
N LYS A 122 -3.91 20.69 29.33
CA LYS A 122 -4.32 21.29 28.04
C LYS A 122 -4.53 20.29 26.89
N TYR A 123 -3.99 19.07 27.02
CA TYR A 123 -4.14 17.99 26.05
C TYR A 123 -5.23 16.98 26.45
N HIS A 124 -5.83 17.11 27.63
CA HIS A 124 -6.88 16.21 28.10
C HIS A 124 -8.02 16.17 27.09
N ASN A 125 -8.43 14.96 26.68
CA ASN A 125 -9.46 14.70 25.67
C ASN A 125 -9.26 15.46 24.34
N TYR A 126 -8.02 15.82 24.00
CA TYR A 126 -7.73 16.54 22.76
C TYR A 126 -7.43 15.62 21.57
N PHE A 127 -8.31 15.62 20.58
CA PHE A 127 -8.33 14.70 19.43
C PHE A 127 -7.14 14.80 18.47
N ALA A 128 -6.41 15.92 18.47
CA ALA A 128 -5.30 16.17 17.55
C ALA A 128 -3.92 16.24 18.24
N THR A 129 -3.81 15.71 19.47
CA THR A 129 -2.55 15.63 20.22
C THR A 129 -1.46 14.91 19.42
N ASN A 130 -0.29 15.53 19.32
CA ASN A 130 0.88 14.96 18.66
C ASN A 130 2.19 15.51 19.27
N CYS A 131 3.32 14.94 18.86
CA CYS A 131 4.67 15.42 19.15
C CYS A 131 5.59 15.23 17.93
N THR A 132 6.90 15.47 18.07
CA THR A 132 7.86 15.26 16.96
C THR A 132 7.91 13.82 16.47
N ASN A 133 7.50 12.85 17.30
CA ASN A 133 7.62 11.41 17.04
C ASN A 133 6.35 10.77 16.49
N CYS A 134 5.25 11.53 16.31
CA CYS A 134 3.99 10.97 15.82
C CYS A 134 3.10 12.00 15.11
N GLY A 135 1.97 11.53 14.57
CA GLY A 135 0.93 12.36 14.00
C GLY A 135 1.14 12.67 12.50
N PRO A 136 0.34 13.58 11.96
CA PRO A 136 0.34 13.88 10.53
C PRO A 136 1.64 14.57 10.08
N ARG A 137 2.08 14.23 8.87
CA ARG A 137 3.22 14.77 8.13
C ARG A 137 2.79 14.98 6.69
N TYR A 138 2.97 13.99 5.81
CA TYR A 138 2.60 14.06 4.40
C TYR A 138 1.21 14.66 4.18
N SER A 139 0.19 14.20 4.92
CA SER A 139 -1.19 14.65 4.66
C SER A 139 -1.45 16.14 4.93
N ILE A 140 -0.58 16.81 5.69
CA ILE A 140 -0.73 18.23 6.07
C ILE A 140 0.33 19.16 5.48
N ILE A 141 1.31 18.63 4.73
CA ILE A 141 2.39 19.43 4.14
C ILE A 141 1.90 20.10 2.85
N LYS A 142 2.06 21.43 2.78
CA LYS A 142 1.79 22.21 1.57
C LYS A 142 3.03 22.34 0.69
N SER A 143 4.17 22.59 1.31
CA SER A 143 5.46 22.74 0.62
C SER A 143 6.61 22.50 1.60
N VAL A 144 7.82 22.36 1.07
CA VAL A 144 9.05 22.30 1.85
C VAL A 144 9.85 23.61 1.71
N PRO A 145 10.68 24.00 2.70
CA PRO A 145 11.03 23.26 3.92
C PRO A 145 9.85 23.04 4.88
N TYR A 146 9.85 21.89 5.58
CA TYR A 146 8.78 21.52 6.51
C TYR A 146 8.73 22.47 7.70
N ASP A 147 7.68 23.29 7.72
CA ASP A 147 7.44 24.34 8.69
C ASP A 147 5.93 24.49 8.87
N ARG A 148 5.48 24.94 10.05
CA ARG A 148 4.08 25.21 10.35
C ARG A 148 3.45 26.12 9.31
N LYS A 149 4.16 27.16 8.85
CA LYS A 149 3.68 28.09 7.79
C LYS A 149 3.44 27.43 6.43
N ASN A 150 4.12 26.31 6.17
CA ASN A 150 4.01 25.54 4.93
C ASN A 150 3.16 24.27 5.13
N SER A 151 2.19 24.33 6.04
CA SER A 151 1.29 23.21 6.36
C SER A 151 -0.14 23.69 6.59
N SER A 152 -1.10 22.77 6.66
CA SER A 152 -2.48 23.12 7.05
C SER A 152 -2.60 23.64 8.49
N MET A 153 -1.51 23.59 9.28
CA MET A 153 -1.44 24.19 10.62
C MET A 153 -1.18 25.70 10.61
N GLN A 154 -0.88 26.30 9.45
CA GLN A 154 -0.56 27.72 9.31
C GLN A 154 -1.62 28.67 9.88
N LYS A 155 -2.90 28.29 9.84
CA LYS A 155 -4.02 29.13 10.28
C LYS A 155 -4.27 29.09 11.79
N PHE A 156 -3.60 28.18 12.51
CA PHE A 156 -3.76 27.99 13.95
C PHE A 156 -2.59 28.64 14.70
N GLY A 157 -2.81 29.82 15.28
CA GLY A 157 -1.78 30.50 16.09
C GLY A 157 -1.52 29.76 17.41
N MET A 158 -0.26 29.49 17.76
CA MET A 158 0.08 28.77 18.99
C MET A 158 -0.28 29.60 20.23
N CYS A 159 -0.97 29.01 21.21
CA CYS A 159 -1.11 29.66 22.52
C CYS A 159 0.23 29.72 23.26
N LYS A 160 0.34 30.59 24.27
CA LYS A 160 1.57 30.79 25.05
C LYS A 160 2.21 29.48 25.52
N SER A 161 1.39 28.57 26.08
CA SER A 161 1.91 27.30 26.60
C SER A 161 2.36 26.32 25.50
N CYS A 162 1.75 26.34 24.30
CA CYS A 162 2.26 25.58 23.17
C CYS A 162 3.55 26.20 22.62
N GLN A 163 3.65 27.53 22.60
CA GLN A 163 4.88 28.23 22.18
C GLN A 163 6.06 27.90 23.10
N GLU A 164 5.83 27.84 24.43
CA GLU A 164 6.83 27.41 25.41
C GLU A 164 7.33 25.98 25.15
N GLU A 165 6.44 25.03 24.85
CA GLU A 165 6.85 23.66 24.49
C GLU A 165 7.55 23.59 23.13
N TYR A 166 7.10 24.38 22.16
CA TYR A 166 7.68 24.44 20.81
C TYR A 166 9.12 24.97 20.83
N THR A 167 9.41 25.93 21.71
CA THR A 167 10.71 26.62 21.79
C THR A 167 11.67 26.01 22.81
N ASN A 168 11.20 25.15 23.70
CA ASN A 168 12.05 24.49 24.71
C ASN A 168 12.72 23.22 24.17
N PRO A 169 14.06 23.20 23.95
CA PRO A 169 14.78 22.04 23.40
C PRO A 169 14.68 20.77 24.25
N LEU A 170 14.37 20.90 25.54
CA LEU A 170 14.20 19.78 26.44
C LEU A 170 12.82 19.13 26.32
N ASN A 171 11.83 19.83 25.76
CA ASN A 171 10.48 19.31 25.57
C ASN A 171 10.40 18.38 24.35
N ARG A 172 9.63 17.29 24.44
CA ARG A 172 9.39 16.36 23.30
C ARG A 172 8.64 17.00 22.12
N ARG A 173 8.07 18.19 22.31
CA ARG A 173 7.39 18.96 21.26
C ARG A 173 8.21 20.12 20.72
N TYR A 174 9.51 20.17 21.04
CA TYR A 174 10.41 21.15 20.45
C TYR A 174 10.38 21.07 18.92
N HIS A 175 10.05 22.18 18.26
CA HIS A 175 9.80 22.25 16.81
C HIS A 175 8.84 21.19 16.24
N ALA A 176 7.91 20.68 17.06
CA ALA A 176 6.78 19.91 16.52
C ALA A 176 5.87 20.86 15.74
N GLN A 177 6.07 20.94 14.41
CA GLN A 177 5.30 21.85 13.54
C GLN A 177 3.77 21.72 13.70
N PRO A 178 3.19 20.53 13.93
CA PRO A 178 1.76 20.38 14.14
C PRO A 178 1.33 20.45 15.61
N ILE A 179 2.16 20.96 16.53
CA ILE A 179 1.76 21.15 17.93
C ILE A 179 0.50 22.03 18.02
N SER A 180 -0.45 21.57 18.82
CA SER A 180 -1.65 22.32 19.20
C SER A 180 -2.31 21.68 20.41
N CYS A 181 -3.23 22.40 21.05
CA CYS A 181 -4.02 21.91 22.19
C CYS A 181 -5.46 22.43 22.11
N ASN A 182 -6.30 22.11 23.10
CA ASN A 182 -7.70 22.57 23.20
C ASN A 182 -7.85 24.11 23.07
N ASN A 183 -6.82 24.90 23.38
CA ASN A 183 -6.90 26.36 23.38
C ASN A 183 -6.50 27.02 22.05
N CYS A 184 -5.86 26.30 21.13
CA CYS A 184 -5.25 26.93 19.94
C CYS A 184 -5.26 26.07 18.67
N GLY A 185 -5.68 24.83 18.78
CA GLY A 185 -5.68 23.90 17.66
C GLY A 185 -6.99 23.82 16.91
N PRO A 186 -7.08 22.87 15.97
CA PRO A 186 -8.34 22.56 15.31
C PRO A 186 -9.43 22.13 16.29
N THR A 187 -10.67 22.37 15.88
CA THR A 187 -11.89 22.06 16.65
C THR A 187 -12.76 21.05 15.90
N LEU A 188 -13.47 20.20 16.64
CA LEU A 188 -14.43 19.25 16.09
C LEU A 188 -15.75 19.96 15.76
N SER A 189 -16.46 19.43 14.77
CA SER A 189 -17.85 19.76 14.47
C SER A 189 -18.59 18.50 14.04
N LEU A 190 -19.85 18.37 14.46
CA LEU A 190 -20.70 17.22 14.15
C LEU A 190 -21.88 17.69 13.31
N TRP A 191 -22.17 16.99 12.22
CA TRP A 191 -23.16 17.41 11.24
C TRP A 191 -24.16 16.31 10.97
N ASN A 192 -25.44 16.68 10.85
CA ASN A 192 -26.47 15.80 10.32
C ASN A 192 -26.48 15.93 8.78
N LEU A 193 -26.34 14.81 8.06
CA LEU A 193 -26.26 14.83 6.60
C LEU A 193 -27.58 15.27 5.95
N GLN A 194 -28.71 14.85 6.52
CA GLN A 194 -30.04 15.07 5.95
C GLN A 194 -30.46 16.55 6.04
N THR A 195 -30.26 17.17 7.21
CA THR A 195 -30.60 18.59 7.41
C THR A 195 -29.48 19.53 7.00
N LYS A 196 -28.25 19.02 6.83
CA LYS A 196 -27.03 19.80 6.59
C LYS A 196 -26.78 20.85 7.68
N THR A 197 -27.15 20.53 8.91
CA THR A 197 -26.97 21.40 10.08
C THR A 197 -25.96 20.83 11.05
N GLU A 198 -25.24 21.73 11.71
CA GLU A 198 -24.34 21.38 12.80
C GLU A 198 -25.14 21.00 14.06
N ILE A 199 -24.70 19.93 14.73
CA ILE A 199 -25.24 19.42 15.99
C ILE A 199 -24.38 19.97 17.12
N GLN A 200 -25.02 20.67 18.06
CA GLN A 200 -24.35 21.15 19.27
C GLN A 200 -24.28 20.02 20.29
N THR A 201 -23.08 19.70 20.75
CA THR A 201 -22.83 18.70 21.80
C THR A 201 -21.64 19.11 22.66
N GLU A 202 -21.66 18.74 23.92
CA GLU A 202 -20.54 18.94 24.85
C GLU A 202 -19.53 17.78 24.76
N ASP A 203 -19.97 16.61 24.29
CA ASP A 203 -19.15 15.41 24.12
C ASP A 203 -19.38 14.78 22.73
N PHE A 204 -18.52 15.14 21.79
CA PHE A 204 -18.55 14.62 20.43
C PHE A 204 -18.35 13.10 20.35
N PHE A 205 -17.55 12.53 21.25
CA PHE A 205 -17.19 11.11 21.19
C PHE A 205 -18.31 10.23 21.70
N ALA A 206 -18.93 10.61 22.82
CA ALA A 206 -20.10 9.91 23.35
C ALA A 206 -21.28 9.95 22.36
N GLU A 207 -21.54 11.12 21.75
CA GLU A 207 -22.64 11.29 20.78
C GLU A 207 -22.40 10.49 19.50
N VAL A 208 -21.18 10.51 18.95
CA VAL A 208 -20.87 9.71 17.76
C VAL A 208 -20.89 8.21 18.07
N ALA A 209 -20.42 7.79 19.25
CA ALA A 209 -20.49 6.40 19.69
C ALA A 209 -21.94 5.92 19.83
N SER A 210 -22.84 6.75 20.36
CA SER A 210 -24.27 6.40 20.46
C SER A 210 -24.89 6.20 19.09
N TYR A 211 -24.59 7.05 18.10
CA TYR A 211 -25.07 6.86 16.72
C TYR A 211 -24.59 5.55 16.10
N ILE A 212 -23.32 5.18 16.31
CA ILE A 212 -22.77 3.92 15.79
C ILE A 212 -23.51 2.72 16.40
N VAL A 213 -23.77 2.76 17.72
CA VAL A 213 -24.55 1.73 18.43
C VAL A 213 -26.01 1.69 17.96
N ASP A 214 -26.60 2.84 17.63
CA ASP A 214 -27.97 2.99 17.12
C ASP A 214 -28.09 2.73 15.61
N GLU A 215 -27.28 1.81 15.09
CA GLU A 215 -27.28 1.30 13.71
C GLU A 215 -27.07 2.39 12.63
N LYS A 216 -26.41 3.52 12.97
CA LYS A 216 -26.11 4.60 12.01
C LYS A 216 -24.77 4.42 11.32
N ILE A 217 -24.65 5.04 10.16
CA ILE A 217 -23.41 5.15 9.40
C ILE A 217 -22.87 6.57 9.58
N VAL A 218 -21.65 6.70 10.11
CA VAL A 218 -21.00 7.99 10.36
C VAL A 218 -19.78 8.14 9.45
N ALA A 219 -19.59 9.30 8.84
CA ALA A 219 -18.31 9.65 8.23
C ALA A 219 -17.44 10.39 9.24
N ILE A 220 -16.24 9.89 9.52
CA ILE A 220 -15.29 10.52 10.45
C ILE A 220 -14.05 10.96 9.67
N LYS A 221 -13.66 12.21 9.84
CA LYS A 221 -12.40 12.71 9.26
C LYS A 221 -11.20 12.12 9.99
N GLY A 222 -10.34 11.42 9.25
CA GLY A 222 -9.07 10.89 9.72
C GLY A 222 -7.88 11.80 9.36
N ILE A 223 -6.67 11.22 9.34
CA ILE A 223 -5.46 11.96 8.95
C ILE A 223 -5.37 12.16 7.43
N GLY A 224 -5.70 11.12 6.65
CA GLY A 224 -5.53 11.09 5.20
C GLY A 224 -6.81 11.27 4.38
N GLY A 225 -7.97 11.22 5.03
CA GLY A 225 -9.28 11.41 4.41
C GLY A 225 -10.38 10.99 5.37
N PHE A 226 -11.62 10.94 4.89
CA PHE A 226 -12.75 10.45 5.67
C PHE A 226 -12.84 8.92 5.65
N HIS A 227 -13.21 8.34 6.79
CA HIS A 227 -13.64 6.95 6.93
C HIS A 227 -15.15 6.88 7.04
N ILE A 228 -15.77 5.90 6.38
CA ILE A 228 -17.14 5.48 6.65
C ILE A 228 -17.09 4.44 7.77
N ILE A 229 -17.83 4.71 8.84
CA ILE A 229 -17.81 3.96 10.08
C ILE A 229 -19.21 3.52 10.48
N CYS A 230 -19.32 2.25 10.88
CA CYS A 230 -20.51 1.65 11.49
C CYS A 230 -20.10 0.45 12.36
N ASP A 231 -21.03 -0.09 13.14
CA ASP A 231 -20.79 -1.28 13.98
C ASP A 231 -20.45 -2.52 13.12
N ALA A 232 -19.30 -3.14 13.36
CA ALA A 232 -18.84 -4.31 12.61
C ALA A 232 -19.59 -5.61 12.99
N THR A 233 -20.39 -5.58 14.05
CA THR A 233 -21.17 -6.72 14.53
C THR A 233 -22.62 -6.72 14.03
N ASN A 234 -23.05 -5.62 13.38
CA ASN A 234 -24.44 -5.44 12.97
C ASN A 234 -24.67 -5.73 11.48
N ASP A 235 -25.36 -6.83 11.19
CA ASP A 235 -25.65 -7.27 9.82
C ASP A 235 -26.46 -6.25 9.00
N LYS A 236 -27.43 -5.56 9.63
CA LYS A 236 -28.34 -4.66 8.93
C LYS A 236 -27.59 -3.44 8.39
N VAL A 237 -26.76 -2.81 9.23
CA VAL A 237 -26.00 -1.62 8.82
C VAL A 237 -24.93 -1.96 7.79
N ILE A 238 -24.32 -3.14 7.88
CA ILE A 238 -23.34 -3.60 6.90
C ILE A 238 -24.01 -3.94 5.56
N ALA A 239 -25.18 -4.57 5.57
CA ALA A 239 -25.98 -4.80 4.36
C ALA A 239 -26.37 -3.48 3.69
N LYS A 240 -26.81 -2.48 4.47
CA LYS A 240 -27.07 -1.11 4.00
C LYS A 240 -25.82 -0.53 3.32
N LEU A 241 -24.68 -0.58 4.00
CA LEU A 241 -23.40 -0.05 3.49
C LEU A 241 -22.97 -0.73 2.18
N ARG A 242 -23.10 -2.05 2.06
CA ARG A 242 -22.76 -2.80 0.83
C ARG A 242 -23.63 -2.40 -0.36
N ALA A 243 -24.95 -2.30 -0.14
CA ALA A 243 -25.89 -1.91 -1.18
C ALA A 243 -25.56 -0.53 -1.75
N TYR A 244 -25.22 0.44 -0.87
CA TYR A 244 -24.89 1.79 -1.30
C TYR A 244 -23.51 1.92 -1.98
N LYS A 245 -22.48 1.24 -1.47
CA LYS A 245 -21.14 1.28 -2.09
C LYS A 245 -21.05 0.43 -3.37
N ASN A 246 -22.14 -0.21 -3.81
CA ASN A 246 -22.15 -1.21 -4.89
C ASN A 246 -21.02 -2.24 -4.70
N ARG A 247 -20.83 -2.68 -3.45
CA ARG A 247 -19.70 -3.50 -3.01
C ARG A 247 -20.23 -4.81 -2.47
N ALA A 248 -20.60 -5.71 -3.38
CA ALA A 248 -21.27 -6.97 -3.04
C ALA A 248 -20.44 -7.84 -2.09
N THR A 249 -19.20 -8.15 -2.45
CA THR A 249 -18.37 -9.12 -1.68
C THR A 249 -16.99 -8.58 -1.27
N LYS A 250 -16.46 -7.51 -1.89
CA LYS A 250 -15.13 -6.95 -1.52
C LYS A 250 -15.07 -6.69 0.00
N PRO A 251 -14.09 -7.27 0.74
CA PRO A 251 -14.06 -7.26 2.20
C PRO A 251 -13.94 -5.86 2.80
N PHE A 252 -14.62 -5.57 3.89
CA PHE A 252 -14.41 -4.34 4.67
C PHE A 252 -13.31 -4.54 5.72
N ALA A 253 -12.45 -3.53 5.87
CA ALA A 253 -11.53 -3.47 6.99
C ALA A 253 -12.26 -3.04 8.27
N ILE A 254 -11.83 -3.59 9.39
CA ILE A 254 -12.30 -3.20 10.72
C ILE A 254 -11.19 -2.51 11.50
N MET A 255 -11.58 -1.55 12.33
CA MET A 255 -10.72 -0.93 13.31
C MET A 255 -11.04 -1.48 14.68
N CYS A 256 -9.99 -1.85 15.41
CA CYS A 256 -10.06 -2.35 16.77
C CYS A 256 -9.40 -1.35 17.74
N LYS A 257 -9.87 -1.36 18.99
CA LYS A 257 -9.37 -0.52 20.08
C LYS A 257 -7.91 -0.81 20.41
N ASP A 258 -7.59 -2.10 20.58
CA ASP A 258 -6.29 -2.59 21.02
C ASP A 258 -6.06 -4.03 20.56
N ILE A 259 -4.85 -4.54 20.81
CA ILE A 259 -4.46 -5.90 20.42
C ILE A 259 -5.28 -6.98 21.14
N GLY A 260 -5.78 -6.70 22.35
CA GLY A 260 -6.65 -7.62 23.09
C GLY A 260 -7.96 -7.85 22.35
N GLN A 261 -8.56 -6.79 21.80
CA GLN A 261 -9.76 -6.91 20.97
C GLN A 261 -9.46 -7.63 19.65
N VAL A 262 -8.29 -7.45 19.03
CA VAL A 262 -7.95 -8.20 17.80
C VAL A 262 -7.82 -9.70 18.09
N ARG A 263 -7.08 -10.08 19.15
CA ARG A 263 -6.89 -11.49 19.55
C ARG A 263 -8.19 -12.24 19.86
N SER A 264 -9.26 -11.54 20.23
CA SER A 264 -10.55 -12.18 20.45
C SER A 264 -11.31 -12.49 19.15
N LEU A 265 -10.93 -11.88 18.02
CA LEU A 265 -11.63 -11.95 16.73
C LEU A 265 -10.90 -12.85 15.70
N VAL A 266 -9.58 -12.89 15.75
CA VAL A 266 -8.73 -13.52 14.73
C VAL A 266 -7.65 -14.41 15.35
N SER A 267 -7.10 -15.31 14.53
CA SER A 267 -5.84 -16.00 14.83
C SER A 267 -4.68 -15.07 14.45
N LEU A 268 -3.71 -14.96 15.35
CA LEU A 268 -2.56 -14.06 15.24
C LEU A 268 -1.27 -14.84 15.52
N ASN A 269 -0.27 -14.66 14.67
CA ASN A 269 1.12 -15.01 14.99
C ASN A 269 1.92 -13.77 15.46
N GLU A 270 3.18 -13.98 15.85
CA GLU A 270 4.04 -12.92 16.40
C GLU A 270 4.33 -11.80 15.39
N ASP A 271 4.58 -12.15 14.12
CA ASP A 271 4.87 -11.17 13.06
C ASP A 271 3.64 -10.32 12.69
N GLU A 272 2.47 -10.94 12.64
CA GLU A 272 1.18 -10.27 12.40
C GLU A 272 0.84 -9.31 13.55
N GLU A 273 1.10 -9.71 14.80
CA GLU A 273 0.93 -8.85 15.96
C GLU A 273 1.91 -7.68 15.95
N ALA A 274 3.19 -7.93 15.65
CA ALA A 274 4.20 -6.88 15.52
C ALA A 274 3.82 -5.86 14.43
N LEU A 275 3.25 -6.34 13.32
CA LEU A 275 2.80 -5.49 12.22
C LEU A 275 1.56 -4.65 12.58
N LEU A 276 0.67 -5.13 13.44
CA LEU A 276 -0.46 -4.34 13.96
C LEU A 276 -0.01 -3.26 14.95
N LEU A 277 0.98 -3.57 15.78
CA LEU A 277 1.51 -2.69 16.83
C LEU A 277 2.51 -1.65 16.30
N CYS A 278 2.93 -1.76 15.04
CA CYS A 278 3.90 -0.83 14.48
C CYS A 278 3.34 0.60 14.37
N LYS A 279 4.25 1.57 14.38
CA LYS A 279 3.92 3.01 14.33
C LYS A 279 3.23 3.42 13.02
N GLU A 280 3.41 2.65 11.96
CA GLU A 280 2.76 2.87 10.67
C GLU A 280 1.26 2.51 10.71
N ALA A 281 0.85 1.64 11.66
CA ALA A 281 -0.52 1.18 11.90
C ALA A 281 -1.31 0.83 10.62
N PRO A 282 -0.85 -0.15 9.82
CA PRO A 282 -1.54 -0.58 8.60
C PRO A 282 -2.82 -1.36 8.87
N ILE A 283 -3.57 -1.63 7.80
CA ILE A 283 -4.53 -2.74 7.76
C ILE A 283 -3.74 -4.02 7.50
N VAL A 284 -3.91 -5.01 8.37
CA VAL A 284 -3.30 -6.34 8.28
C VAL A 284 -4.36 -7.38 7.96
N ILE A 285 -4.15 -8.21 6.93
CA ILE A 285 -5.04 -9.31 6.58
C ILE A 285 -4.77 -10.51 7.49
N LEU A 286 -5.78 -10.91 8.26
CA LEU A 286 -5.69 -11.93 9.31
C LEU A 286 -6.74 -13.02 9.11
N LYS A 287 -6.45 -14.23 9.61
CA LYS A 287 -7.38 -15.36 9.58
C LYS A 287 -8.43 -15.20 10.70
N LYS A 288 -9.72 -15.23 10.35
CA LYS A 288 -10.83 -15.19 11.33
C LYS A 288 -10.70 -16.36 12.30
N SER A 289 -10.94 -16.11 13.59
CA SER A 289 -10.95 -17.17 14.60
C SER A 289 -12.20 -18.02 14.43
N ALA A 290 -12.05 -19.35 14.55
CA ALA A 290 -13.19 -20.26 14.65
C ALA A 290 -13.92 -20.15 16.00
N PHE A 291 -13.25 -19.59 17.02
CA PHE A 291 -13.71 -19.50 18.40
C PHE A 291 -13.68 -18.04 18.89
N SER A 292 -14.43 -17.16 18.22
CA SER A 292 -14.57 -15.76 18.65
C SER A 292 -15.72 -15.61 19.65
N TYR A 293 -15.48 -14.89 20.75
CA TYR A 293 -16.51 -14.50 21.72
C TYR A 293 -17.38 -13.34 21.22
N VAL A 294 -16.90 -12.59 20.22
CA VAL A 294 -17.61 -11.48 19.58
C VAL A 294 -18.03 -11.92 18.19
N SER A 295 -19.33 -11.94 17.92
CA SER A 295 -19.85 -12.31 16.60
C SER A 295 -19.72 -11.14 15.63
N LEU A 296 -18.65 -11.15 14.82
CA LEU A 296 -18.57 -10.27 13.66
C LEU A 296 -19.63 -10.63 12.63
N SER A 297 -20.12 -9.62 11.90
CA SER A 297 -21.03 -9.89 10.80
C SER A 297 -20.34 -10.71 9.71
N PRO A 298 -20.96 -11.81 9.21
CA PRO A 298 -20.42 -12.56 8.07
C PRO A 298 -20.38 -11.70 6.80
N LEU A 299 -21.16 -10.61 6.75
CA LEU A 299 -21.17 -9.67 5.64
C LEU A 299 -19.92 -8.79 5.61
N LEU A 300 -19.06 -8.74 6.62
CA LEU A 300 -17.81 -7.96 6.52
C LEU A 300 -16.89 -8.48 5.41
N ALA A 301 -16.80 -9.80 5.29
CA ALA A 301 -15.94 -10.48 4.33
C ALA A 301 -16.61 -11.79 3.92
N PRO A 302 -17.61 -11.74 3.02
CA PRO A 302 -18.39 -12.90 2.59
C PRO A 302 -17.52 -13.95 1.91
N ASN A 303 -17.85 -15.23 2.13
CA ASN A 303 -17.25 -16.39 1.45
C ASN A 303 -15.73 -16.56 1.64
N ILE A 304 -15.10 -15.76 2.51
CA ILE A 304 -13.67 -15.88 2.83
C ILE A 304 -13.46 -15.94 4.34
N ASN A 305 -12.42 -16.64 4.76
CA ASN A 305 -12.04 -16.82 6.16
C ASN A 305 -11.02 -15.79 6.65
N ARG A 306 -10.82 -14.70 5.90
CA ARG A 306 -9.87 -13.62 6.22
C ARG A 306 -10.58 -12.29 6.42
N ILE A 307 -9.96 -11.41 7.20
CA ILE A 307 -10.46 -10.06 7.45
C ILE A 307 -9.29 -9.08 7.61
N GLY A 308 -9.46 -7.85 7.13
CA GLY A 308 -8.49 -6.78 7.35
C GLY A 308 -8.74 -6.10 8.71
N CYS A 309 -7.76 -6.12 9.60
CA CYS A 309 -7.81 -5.46 10.90
C CYS A 309 -6.78 -4.32 10.96
N MET A 310 -7.15 -3.20 11.56
CA MET A 310 -6.20 -2.15 11.96
C MET A 310 -6.47 -1.70 13.39
N LEU A 311 -5.48 -1.14 14.06
CA LEU A 311 -5.66 -0.54 15.38
C LEU A 311 -6.07 0.93 15.27
N ALA A 312 -6.75 1.43 16.29
CA ALA A 312 -6.92 2.87 16.49
C ALA A 312 -5.55 3.56 16.43
N TYR A 313 -5.41 4.53 15.52
CA TYR A 313 -4.10 5.14 15.22
C TYR A 313 -4.04 6.65 15.48
N THR A 314 -5.17 7.31 15.77
CA THR A 314 -5.24 8.75 16.08
C THR A 314 -5.81 8.98 17.48
N PRO A 315 -5.55 10.12 18.14
CA PRO A 315 -6.16 10.40 19.43
C PRO A 315 -7.69 10.46 19.33
N LEU A 316 -8.23 10.95 18.20
CA LEU A 316 -9.67 10.91 17.88
C LEU A 316 -10.22 9.48 17.98
N HIS A 317 -9.58 8.50 17.32
CA HIS A 317 -10.01 7.11 17.37
C HIS A 317 -9.92 6.53 18.78
N HIS A 318 -8.84 6.82 19.52
CA HIS A 318 -8.70 6.33 20.88
C HIS A 318 -9.77 6.87 21.82
N LEU A 319 -10.09 8.17 21.73
CA LEU A 319 -11.17 8.80 22.50
C LEU A 319 -12.54 8.21 22.14
N LEU A 320 -12.81 7.97 20.85
CA LEU A 320 -14.04 7.28 20.42
C LEU A 320 -14.16 5.87 21.03
N PHE A 321 -13.06 5.10 21.09
CA PHE A 321 -13.02 3.77 21.72
C PHE A 321 -13.07 3.77 23.26
N GLU A 322 -13.13 4.94 23.91
CA GLU A 322 -13.50 5.01 25.33
C GLU A 322 -15.01 4.79 25.52
N HIS A 323 -15.81 5.08 24.48
CA HIS A 323 -17.27 4.94 24.48
C HIS A 323 -17.76 3.72 23.66
N LEU A 324 -16.91 3.12 22.83
CA LEU A 324 -17.23 1.93 22.03
C LEU A 324 -16.58 0.65 22.59
N LYS A 325 -17.38 -0.43 22.65
CA LYS A 325 -16.91 -1.77 23.04
C LYS A 325 -16.71 -2.71 21.86
N ALA A 326 -17.51 -2.54 20.81
CA ALA A 326 -17.44 -3.35 19.59
C ALA A 326 -16.36 -2.80 18.64
N PRO A 327 -15.76 -3.66 17.79
CA PRO A 327 -14.99 -3.18 16.65
C PRO A 327 -15.90 -2.45 15.66
N ILE A 328 -15.31 -1.53 14.89
CA ILE A 328 -16.05 -0.74 13.90
C ILE A 328 -15.54 -1.04 12.50
N VAL A 329 -16.42 -0.97 11.50
CA VAL A 329 -15.99 -0.87 10.11
C VAL A 329 -15.24 0.44 9.94
N ALA A 330 -14.12 0.43 9.22
CA ALA A 330 -13.37 1.62 8.85
C ALA A 330 -12.90 1.47 7.41
N THR A 331 -13.76 1.86 6.47
CA THR A 331 -13.45 1.87 5.03
C THR A 331 -13.29 3.30 4.53
N SER A 332 -12.46 3.51 3.52
CA SER A 332 -12.32 4.83 2.88
C SER A 332 -13.67 5.37 2.37
N ALA A 333 -13.88 6.67 2.61
CA ALA A 333 -15.02 7.41 2.11
C ALA A 333 -14.74 7.83 0.66
N ASN A 334 -15.23 7.01 -0.27
CA ASN A 334 -15.21 7.25 -1.71
C ASN A 334 -16.42 6.60 -2.38
N LEU A 335 -16.69 7.05 -3.61
CA LEU A 335 -17.68 6.46 -4.50
C LEU A 335 -16.94 5.56 -5.50
N GLY A 336 -17.15 4.24 -5.42
CA GLY A 336 -16.39 3.28 -6.23
C GLY A 336 -14.89 3.35 -5.94
N GLU A 337 -14.08 3.46 -6.99
CA GLU A 337 -12.61 3.58 -6.92
C GLU A 337 -12.13 5.04 -7.09
N GLU A 338 -13.01 6.05 -6.85
CA GLU A 338 -12.59 7.46 -6.75
C GLU A 338 -11.58 7.66 -5.59
N PRO A 339 -10.73 8.71 -5.64
CA PRO A 339 -9.85 9.10 -4.55
C PRO A 339 -10.61 9.34 -3.24
N ILE A 340 -9.92 9.11 -2.11
CA ILE A 340 -10.49 9.35 -0.79
C ILE A 340 -10.95 10.80 -0.62
N ILE A 341 -12.16 10.98 -0.09
CA ILE A 341 -12.73 12.31 0.16
C ILE A 341 -12.02 12.97 1.34
N THR A 342 -11.65 14.25 1.18
CA THR A 342 -10.92 15.03 2.19
C THR A 342 -11.70 16.21 2.77
N SER A 343 -12.89 16.52 2.24
CA SER A 343 -13.77 17.60 2.71
C SER A 343 -15.19 17.13 3.01
N ARG A 344 -15.82 17.73 4.01
CA ARG A 344 -17.21 17.46 4.40
C ARG A 344 -18.19 17.80 3.28
N GLU A 345 -17.95 18.86 2.53
CA GLU A 345 -18.80 19.29 1.42
C GLU A 345 -18.93 18.17 0.38
N ALA A 346 -17.82 17.48 0.08
CA ALA A 346 -17.83 16.35 -0.83
C ALA A 346 -18.54 15.12 -0.23
N ILE A 347 -18.55 14.92 1.10
CA ILE A 347 -19.37 13.89 1.75
C ILE A 347 -20.86 14.19 1.54
N PHE A 348 -21.27 15.45 1.75
CA PHE A 348 -22.66 15.89 1.59
C PHE A 348 -23.18 15.71 0.16
N GLU A 349 -22.30 15.90 -0.83
CA GLU A 349 -22.65 15.75 -2.24
C GLU A 349 -22.65 14.28 -2.68
N LYS A 350 -21.64 13.50 -2.29
CA LYS A 350 -21.36 12.20 -2.91
C LYS A 350 -21.86 10.99 -2.14
N LEU A 351 -22.04 11.09 -0.82
CA LEU A 351 -22.33 9.93 0.04
C LEU A 351 -23.67 10.09 0.79
N PRO A 352 -24.82 10.02 0.09
CA PRO A 352 -26.14 10.27 0.68
C PRO A 352 -26.60 9.23 1.72
N PHE A 353 -25.87 8.12 1.87
CA PHE A 353 -26.17 7.06 2.83
C PHE A 353 -25.53 7.26 4.21
N VAL A 354 -24.64 8.24 4.33
CA VAL A 354 -24.05 8.65 5.60
C VAL A 354 -25.11 9.39 6.40
N ASP A 355 -25.31 9.03 7.66
CA ASP A 355 -26.30 9.67 8.52
C ASP A 355 -25.70 10.94 9.19
N PHE A 356 -24.44 10.86 9.63
CA PHE A 356 -23.74 11.94 10.33
C PHE A 356 -22.29 12.11 9.88
N VAL A 357 -21.73 13.31 10.05
CA VAL A 357 -20.32 13.60 9.73
C VAL A 357 -19.62 14.25 10.93
N LEU A 358 -18.58 13.60 11.44
CA LEU A 358 -17.65 14.18 12.40
C LEU A 358 -16.44 14.75 11.63
N ASP A 359 -16.32 16.08 11.61
CA ASP A 359 -15.30 16.83 10.89
C ASP A 359 -14.45 17.66 11.87
N PHE A 360 -13.30 18.14 11.39
CA PHE A 360 -12.52 19.17 12.05
C PHE A 360 -11.94 20.15 11.03
N ASP A 361 -11.68 21.37 11.46
CA ASP A 361 -11.31 22.49 10.59
C ASP A 361 -9.85 22.47 10.08
N ARG A 362 -8.99 21.55 10.52
CA ARG A 362 -7.69 21.29 9.87
C ARG A 362 -7.89 20.61 8.52
N GLU A 363 -7.39 21.24 7.47
CA GLU A 363 -7.43 20.69 6.11
C GLU A 363 -6.48 19.50 5.94
N ILE A 364 -6.91 18.55 5.11
CA ILE A 364 -6.10 17.45 4.59
C ILE A 364 -5.67 17.88 3.19
N LEU A 365 -4.40 18.24 3.04
CA LEU A 365 -3.85 18.78 1.78
C LEU A 365 -3.54 17.66 0.79
N ASN A 366 -2.99 16.57 1.29
CA ASN A 366 -2.66 15.40 0.50
C ASN A 366 -3.48 14.23 1.01
N GLY A 367 -4.48 13.83 0.21
CA GLY A 367 -5.27 12.63 0.50
C GLY A 367 -4.38 11.39 0.54
N ILE A 368 -4.67 10.45 1.42
CA ILE A 368 -3.92 9.19 1.49
C ILE A 368 -4.79 8.10 2.12
N ASP A 369 -4.90 6.97 1.41
CA ASP A 369 -5.57 5.76 1.90
C ASP A 369 -4.74 5.05 2.99
N ASP A 370 -5.38 4.13 3.71
CA ASP A 370 -4.67 3.23 4.62
C ASP A 370 -3.87 2.18 3.85
N SER A 371 -2.64 1.91 4.30
CA SER A 371 -1.82 0.81 3.75
C SER A 371 -2.45 -0.55 4.08
N LEU A 372 -2.31 -1.50 3.16
CA LEU A 372 -2.80 -2.88 3.29
C LEU A 372 -1.65 -3.86 3.15
N LEU A 373 -1.41 -4.65 4.17
CA LEU A 373 -0.30 -5.59 4.26
C LEU A 373 -0.79 -6.97 4.73
N GLN A 374 0.03 -7.98 4.48
CA GLN A 374 -0.13 -9.30 5.07
C GLN A 374 1.24 -9.89 5.44
N VAL A 375 1.23 -10.95 6.23
CA VAL A 375 2.44 -11.76 6.50
C VAL A 375 2.29 -13.09 5.79
N VAL A 376 3.32 -13.49 5.04
CA VAL A 376 3.44 -14.78 4.36
C VAL A 376 4.74 -15.41 4.79
N ASP A 377 4.67 -16.54 5.50
CA ASP A 377 5.85 -17.29 5.96
C ASP A 377 6.90 -16.42 6.68
N GLY A 378 6.47 -15.67 7.70
CA GLY A 378 7.30 -14.75 8.47
C GLY A 378 7.74 -13.47 7.73
N LYS A 379 7.43 -13.33 6.44
CA LYS A 379 7.80 -12.16 5.63
C LYS A 379 6.60 -11.24 5.41
N VAL A 380 6.81 -9.93 5.55
CA VAL A 380 5.79 -8.94 5.25
C VAL A 380 5.62 -8.83 3.73
N GLN A 381 4.37 -8.78 3.27
CA GLN A 381 4.03 -8.48 1.88
C GLN A 381 3.12 -7.25 1.84
N THR A 382 3.54 -6.23 1.09
CA THR A 382 2.75 -5.02 0.88
C THR A 382 1.80 -5.22 -0.31
N LEU A 383 0.51 -5.01 -0.08
CA LEU A 383 -0.52 -5.04 -1.12
C LEU A 383 -0.94 -3.65 -1.56
N ARG A 384 -0.92 -2.69 -0.62
CA ARG A 384 -1.14 -1.27 -0.88
C ARG A 384 -0.16 -0.43 -0.06
N LEU A 385 0.68 0.32 -0.77
CA LEU A 385 1.65 1.24 -0.20
C LEU A 385 1.03 2.64 -0.05
N ALA A 386 0.60 3.02 1.15
CA ALA A 386 -0.07 4.30 1.41
C ALA A 386 0.28 4.84 2.81
N ARG A 387 -0.69 5.23 3.66
CA ARG A 387 -0.45 5.85 4.97
C ARG A 387 0.52 5.03 5.83
N GLY A 388 1.43 5.70 6.52
CA GLY A 388 2.46 5.08 7.36
C GLY A 388 3.74 4.72 6.59
N TYR A 389 3.61 4.36 5.32
CA TYR A 389 4.73 3.84 4.52
C TYR A 389 5.16 4.76 3.39
N ALA A 390 4.21 5.48 2.78
CA ALA A 390 4.43 6.39 1.66
C ALA A 390 4.40 7.87 2.11
N PRO A 391 5.17 8.77 1.45
CA PRO A 391 6.07 8.53 0.32
C PRO A 391 7.25 7.63 0.68
N LYS A 392 7.57 6.66 -0.19
CA LYS A 392 8.59 5.64 0.09
C LYS A 392 9.86 5.93 -0.70
N VAL A 393 11.00 5.93 -0.02
CA VAL A 393 12.30 6.18 -0.64
C VAL A 393 13.07 4.87 -0.77
N ILE A 394 13.47 4.53 -1.99
CA ILE A 394 14.42 3.46 -2.32
C ILE A 394 15.74 4.12 -2.69
N LYS A 395 16.80 3.80 -1.94
CA LYS A 395 18.13 4.37 -2.17
C LYS A 395 18.85 3.57 -3.26
N LEU A 396 19.35 4.28 -4.25
CA LEU A 396 20.17 3.73 -5.32
C LEU A 396 21.64 3.65 -4.87
N PRO A 397 22.41 2.67 -5.36
CA PRO A 397 23.84 2.57 -5.08
C PRO A 397 24.68 3.56 -5.93
N PHE A 398 24.03 4.41 -6.72
CA PHE A 398 24.64 5.40 -7.59
C PHE A 398 23.72 6.62 -7.72
N LYS A 399 24.30 7.74 -8.14
CA LYS A 399 23.56 8.95 -8.48
C LYS A 399 23.03 8.86 -9.90
N SER A 400 21.72 9.07 -10.09
CA SER A 400 21.09 9.22 -11.39
C SER A 400 21.56 10.51 -12.06
N GLU A 401 21.95 10.42 -13.33
CA GLU A 401 22.30 11.59 -14.14
C GLU A 401 21.08 12.40 -14.58
N LYS A 402 19.89 11.79 -14.56
CA LYS A 402 18.64 12.39 -15.03
C LYS A 402 17.54 12.32 -13.98
N LYS A 403 16.67 13.34 -14.02
CA LYS A 403 15.37 13.33 -13.34
C LYS A 403 14.37 12.51 -14.14
N ILE A 404 13.90 11.38 -13.60
CA ILE A 404 12.99 10.45 -14.30
C ILE A 404 11.65 10.39 -13.57
N LEU A 405 10.55 10.58 -14.29
CA LEU A 405 9.19 10.35 -13.79
C LEU A 405 8.67 9.05 -14.37
N ALA A 406 8.37 8.06 -13.54
CA ALA A 406 7.66 6.85 -13.95
C ALA A 406 6.19 6.94 -13.53
N VAL A 407 5.28 6.79 -14.50
CA VAL A 407 3.84 7.07 -14.31
C VAL A 407 3.00 5.85 -13.94
N GLY A 408 3.60 4.65 -13.91
CA GLY A 408 2.95 3.42 -13.44
C GLY A 408 1.93 2.83 -14.42
N ALA A 409 1.12 1.92 -13.90
CA ALA A 409 0.01 1.26 -14.60
C ALA A 409 -1.31 2.05 -14.44
N ASN A 410 -2.41 1.64 -15.09
CA ASN A 410 -3.70 2.31 -14.93
C ASN A 410 -4.46 1.86 -13.67
N GLN A 411 -4.24 0.61 -13.24
CA GLN A 411 -4.84 0.03 -12.05
C GLN A 411 -3.90 0.18 -10.85
N LYS A 412 -4.49 0.34 -9.66
CA LYS A 412 -3.81 0.47 -8.36
C LYS A 412 -2.62 1.43 -8.38
N ASN A 413 -2.72 2.48 -9.20
CA ASN A 413 -1.60 3.30 -9.66
C ASN A 413 -0.79 3.88 -8.50
N SER A 414 0.52 3.99 -8.74
CA SER A 414 1.45 4.83 -8.02
C SER A 414 2.41 5.46 -9.04
N ILE A 415 3.15 6.49 -8.65
CA ILE A 415 4.16 7.14 -9.48
C ILE A 415 5.52 7.14 -8.77
N ALA A 416 6.60 7.16 -9.54
CA ALA A 416 7.97 7.18 -9.04
C ALA A 416 8.77 8.35 -9.60
N PHE A 417 9.58 8.98 -8.74
CA PHE A 417 10.48 10.08 -9.09
C PHE A 417 11.91 9.63 -8.81
N VAL A 418 12.75 9.62 -9.84
CA VAL A 418 14.19 9.37 -9.70
C VAL A 418 14.93 10.69 -9.69
N MET A 419 15.66 10.96 -8.62
CA MET A 419 16.56 12.10 -8.55
C MET A 419 17.70 11.81 -7.59
N ASP A 420 18.90 12.28 -7.94
CA ASP A 420 20.13 11.96 -7.22
C ASP A 420 20.25 10.44 -6.96
N GLU A 421 20.43 10.02 -5.71
CA GLU A 421 20.57 8.62 -5.31
C GLU A 421 19.24 7.99 -4.85
N ASN A 422 18.08 8.55 -5.25
CA ASN A 422 16.79 8.13 -4.72
C ASN A 422 15.77 7.84 -5.82
N ILE A 423 14.99 6.77 -5.61
CA ILE A 423 13.66 6.60 -6.21
C ILE A 423 12.62 6.87 -5.12
N ILE A 424 11.76 7.85 -5.35
CA ILE A 424 10.69 8.24 -4.43
C ILE A 424 9.36 7.78 -5.02
N LEU A 425 8.71 6.83 -4.35
CA LEU A 425 7.37 6.35 -4.69
C LEU A 425 6.30 7.20 -3.99
N SER A 426 5.28 7.60 -4.75
CA SER A 426 4.08 8.20 -4.19
C SER A 426 3.28 7.21 -3.37
N PRO A 427 2.35 7.69 -2.52
CA PRO A 427 1.26 6.88 -2.04
C PRO A 427 0.42 6.31 -3.19
N HIS A 428 -0.31 5.24 -2.90
CA HIS A 428 -1.36 4.70 -3.75
C HIS A 428 -2.34 5.79 -4.20
N ILE A 429 -2.58 5.85 -5.51
CA ILE A 429 -3.50 6.78 -6.16
C ILE A 429 -4.85 6.10 -6.43
N GLY A 430 -4.83 4.81 -6.81
CA GLY A 430 -6.01 4.01 -7.12
C GLY A 430 -6.16 3.72 -8.61
N ASP A 431 -7.35 3.31 -9.02
CA ASP A 431 -7.65 3.01 -10.43
C ASP A 431 -8.00 4.30 -11.19
N LEU A 432 -7.40 4.49 -12.36
CA LEU A 432 -7.50 5.74 -13.14
C LEU A 432 -8.65 5.73 -14.16
N ASP A 433 -9.77 5.10 -13.80
CA ASP A 433 -10.93 4.89 -14.69
C ASP A 433 -11.95 6.05 -14.66
N SER A 434 -11.71 7.08 -13.85
CA SER A 434 -12.57 8.26 -13.73
C SER A 434 -11.80 9.56 -13.88
N LEU A 435 -12.48 10.62 -14.36
CA LEU A 435 -11.87 11.95 -14.49
C LEU A 435 -11.29 12.46 -13.17
N LYS A 436 -12.00 12.28 -12.05
CA LYS A 436 -11.53 12.70 -10.72
C LYS A 436 -10.31 11.91 -10.25
N ALA A 437 -10.24 10.61 -10.56
CA ALA A 437 -9.05 9.81 -10.25
C ALA A 437 -7.85 10.29 -11.07
N PHE A 438 -8.07 10.66 -12.33
CA PHE A 438 -7.04 11.20 -13.19
C PHE A 438 -6.58 12.61 -12.79
N GLU A 439 -7.50 13.50 -12.42
CA GLU A 439 -7.18 14.82 -11.83
C GLU A 439 -6.35 14.66 -10.54
N TYR A 440 -6.65 13.63 -9.74
CA TYR A 440 -5.86 13.32 -8.55
C TYR A 440 -4.46 12.82 -8.87
N PHE A 441 -4.31 12.01 -9.93
CA PHE A 441 -3.01 11.61 -10.47
C PHE A 441 -2.17 12.82 -10.89
N GLU A 442 -2.72 13.72 -11.70
CA GLU A 442 -2.02 14.94 -12.15
C GLU A 442 -1.65 15.84 -10.97
N ARG A 443 -2.58 16.03 -10.02
CA ARG A 443 -2.31 16.78 -8.78
C ARG A 443 -1.17 16.15 -7.99
N THR A 444 -1.10 14.82 -7.91
CA THR A 444 -0.04 14.12 -7.18
C THR A 444 1.32 14.34 -7.84
N ILE A 445 1.39 14.35 -9.18
CA ILE A 445 2.60 14.73 -9.92
C ILE A 445 3.04 16.13 -9.53
N GLU A 446 2.17 17.13 -9.65
CA GLU A 446 2.50 18.53 -9.37
C GLU A 446 2.89 18.77 -7.91
N THR A 447 2.22 18.10 -6.96
CA THR A 447 2.59 18.15 -5.53
C THR A 447 4.03 17.67 -5.32
N PHE A 448 4.41 16.53 -5.90
CA PHE A 448 5.75 15.98 -5.74
C PHE A 448 6.81 16.80 -6.50
N LYS A 449 6.47 17.35 -7.68
CA LYS A 449 7.32 18.33 -8.36
C LYS A 449 7.64 19.52 -7.46
N GLY A 450 6.62 20.08 -6.80
CA GLY A 450 6.77 21.21 -5.87
C GLY A 450 7.53 20.87 -4.57
N PHE A 451 7.42 19.63 -4.08
CA PHE A 451 8.18 19.15 -2.92
C PHE A 451 9.67 19.07 -3.22
N TYR A 452 10.04 18.53 -4.38
CA TYR A 452 11.43 18.18 -4.67
C TYR A 452 12.12 19.11 -5.68
N ASP A 453 11.45 20.20 -6.09
CA ASP A 453 11.93 21.07 -7.18
C ASP A 453 12.32 20.23 -8.41
N PHE A 454 11.38 19.37 -8.80
CA PHE A 454 11.60 18.30 -9.76
C PHE A 454 10.94 18.66 -11.10
N GLU A 455 11.74 18.63 -12.16
CA GLU A 455 11.28 18.71 -13.54
C GLU A 455 11.82 17.48 -14.27
N PRO A 456 10.94 16.61 -14.82
CA PRO A 456 11.39 15.38 -15.47
C PRO A 456 12.12 15.68 -16.77
N GLU A 457 13.26 15.01 -16.95
CA GLU A 457 13.98 14.96 -18.23
C GLU A 457 13.55 13.75 -19.06
N VAL A 458 13.02 12.72 -18.39
CA VAL A 458 12.51 11.49 -18.98
C VAL A 458 11.22 11.06 -18.30
N ILE A 459 10.25 10.59 -19.09
CA ILE A 459 9.03 9.98 -18.60
C ILE A 459 8.97 8.50 -18.99
N ALA A 460 8.92 7.61 -18.01
CA ALA A 460 8.75 6.17 -18.23
C ALA A 460 7.27 5.79 -18.05
N HIS A 461 6.72 5.04 -19.00
CA HIS A 461 5.32 4.61 -18.97
C HIS A 461 5.15 3.18 -19.49
N ASP A 462 3.97 2.61 -19.26
CA ASP A 462 3.61 1.27 -19.74
C ASP A 462 3.47 1.25 -21.27
N LYS A 463 3.77 0.11 -21.91
CA LYS A 463 3.54 -0.09 -23.35
C LYS A 463 2.05 -0.10 -23.73
N HIS A 464 1.13 -0.28 -22.78
CA HIS A 464 -0.30 -0.31 -23.05
C HIS A 464 -0.79 1.00 -23.71
N PRO A 465 -1.28 0.99 -24.96
CA PRO A 465 -1.58 2.21 -25.71
C PRO A 465 -2.82 2.96 -25.19
N SER A 466 -3.78 2.24 -24.59
CA SER A 466 -5.03 2.83 -24.10
C SER A 466 -4.98 3.35 -22.66
N TYR A 467 -3.91 3.11 -21.89
CA TYR A 467 -3.83 3.61 -20.51
C TYR A 467 -3.83 5.13 -20.47
N MET A 468 -4.52 5.70 -19.47
CA MET A 468 -4.55 7.15 -19.29
C MET A 468 -3.16 7.69 -18.97
N THR A 469 -2.38 6.95 -18.18
CA THR A 469 -0.98 7.29 -17.87
C THR A 469 -0.10 7.33 -19.13
N THR A 470 -0.25 6.36 -20.03
CA THR A 470 0.47 6.30 -21.31
C THR A 470 0.10 7.46 -22.23
N LYS A 471 -1.20 7.77 -22.36
CA LYS A 471 -1.66 8.91 -23.16
C LYS A 471 -1.10 10.22 -22.61
N TRP A 472 -1.23 10.42 -21.30
CA TRP A 472 -0.67 11.58 -20.61
C TRP A 472 0.83 11.74 -20.84
N ALA A 473 1.60 10.65 -20.71
CA ALA A 473 3.05 10.68 -20.90
C ALA A 473 3.44 11.09 -22.33
N LYS A 474 2.71 10.61 -23.34
CA LYS A 474 2.94 10.94 -24.76
C LYS A 474 2.55 12.37 -25.12
N GLU A 475 1.63 12.97 -24.37
CA GLU A 475 1.24 14.37 -24.54
C GLU A 475 2.27 15.34 -23.93
N GLN A 476 3.18 14.85 -23.07
CA GLN A 476 4.26 15.67 -22.54
C GLN A 476 5.32 15.91 -23.62
N ASN A 477 5.75 17.16 -23.80
CA ASN A 477 6.87 17.51 -24.69
C ASN A 477 8.24 17.20 -24.04
N ILE A 478 8.37 15.99 -23.51
CA ILE A 478 9.53 15.47 -22.77
C ILE A 478 9.87 14.11 -23.36
N ARG A 479 11.16 13.74 -23.36
CA ARG A 479 11.57 12.40 -23.82
C ARG A 479 10.81 11.33 -23.01
N HIS A 480 10.15 10.42 -23.68
CA HIS A 480 9.46 9.31 -23.02
C HIS A 480 10.00 7.95 -23.45
N VAL A 481 9.81 6.94 -22.60
CA VAL A 481 10.22 5.54 -22.83
C VAL A 481 9.08 4.60 -22.46
N GLU A 482 8.86 3.60 -23.31
CA GLU A 482 7.83 2.59 -23.11
C GLU A 482 8.45 1.32 -22.53
N ILE A 483 7.87 0.78 -21.46
CA ILE A 483 8.40 -0.38 -20.74
C ILE A 483 7.32 -1.45 -20.64
N GLY A 484 7.70 -2.71 -20.89
CA GLY A 484 6.78 -3.85 -20.81
C GLY A 484 6.28 -4.06 -19.38
N HIS A 485 4.97 -4.29 -19.24
CA HIS A 485 4.30 -4.39 -17.95
C HIS A 485 4.90 -5.46 -17.02
N HIS A 486 5.08 -6.68 -17.55
CA HIS A 486 5.61 -7.83 -16.79
C HIS A 486 7.10 -7.69 -16.45
N LEU A 487 7.88 -7.06 -17.35
CA LEU A 487 9.25 -6.69 -17.01
C LEU A 487 9.29 -5.63 -15.91
N ALA A 488 8.38 -4.64 -15.92
CA ALA A 488 8.30 -3.67 -14.84
C ALA A 488 7.99 -4.33 -13.48
N HIS A 489 7.11 -5.34 -13.42
CA HIS A 489 6.93 -6.14 -12.20
C HIS A 489 8.23 -6.73 -11.68
N ILE A 490 8.99 -7.42 -12.53
CA ILE A 490 10.27 -8.02 -12.16
C ILE A 490 11.28 -6.96 -11.70
N TYR A 491 11.40 -5.86 -12.45
CA TYR A 491 12.32 -4.78 -12.12
C TYR A 491 11.94 -4.03 -10.84
N ALA A 492 10.67 -4.02 -10.43
CA ALA A 492 10.27 -3.49 -9.13
C ALA A 492 10.87 -4.33 -7.99
N CYS A 493 10.86 -5.66 -8.11
CA CYS A 493 11.53 -6.55 -7.17
C CYS A 493 13.06 -6.34 -7.19
N LYS A 494 13.66 -6.27 -8.38
CA LYS A 494 15.11 -5.99 -8.52
C LYS A 494 15.50 -4.67 -7.84
N ALA A 495 14.68 -3.63 -7.97
CA ALA A 495 14.92 -2.34 -7.34
C ALA A 495 14.87 -2.42 -5.81
N GLU A 496 13.92 -3.17 -5.26
CA GLU A 496 13.76 -3.30 -3.81
C GLU A 496 14.95 -4.03 -3.15
N PHE A 497 15.46 -5.07 -3.80
CA PHE A 497 16.55 -5.89 -3.28
C PHE A 497 17.94 -5.51 -3.82
N GLY A 498 18.02 -4.56 -4.76
CA GLY A 498 19.28 -4.15 -5.38
C GLY A 498 19.95 -5.25 -6.21
N LEU A 499 19.14 -6.14 -6.81
CA LEU A 499 19.62 -7.32 -7.53
C LEU A 499 20.37 -6.93 -8.81
N LYS A 500 21.44 -7.68 -9.11
CA LYS A 500 22.29 -7.54 -10.30
C LYS A 500 22.46 -8.89 -10.98
N GLY A 501 22.75 -8.88 -12.28
CA GLY A 501 23.02 -10.10 -13.04
C GLY A 501 21.75 -10.75 -13.63
N ALA A 502 21.93 -11.98 -14.11
CA ALA A 502 20.88 -12.80 -14.69
C ALA A 502 19.90 -13.28 -13.60
N TYR A 503 18.64 -13.42 -13.98
CA TYR A 503 17.57 -13.81 -13.08
C TYR A 503 16.56 -14.70 -13.81
N LEU A 504 15.77 -15.47 -13.06
CA LEU A 504 14.57 -16.12 -13.55
C LEU A 504 13.35 -15.42 -12.96
N GLY A 505 12.61 -14.67 -13.78
CA GLY A 505 11.49 -13.85 -13.32
C GLY A 505 10.15 -14.45 -13.70
N PHE A 506 9.35 -14.84 -12.71
CA PHE A 506 7.95 -15.20 -12.89
C PHE A 506 7.09 -13.95 -12.67
N SER A 507 6.44 -13.49 -13.74
CA SER A 507 5.53 -12.34 -13.69
C SER A 507 4.09 -12.80 -13.94
N PHE A 508 3.41 -13.26 -12.88
CA PHE A 508 2.07 -13.81 -12.97
C PHE A 508 1.04 -12.79 -12.47
N ASP A 509 0.11 -12.43 -13.34
CA ASP A 509 -0.83 -11.34 -13.11
C ASP A 509 -2.21 -11.60 -13.76
N GLY A 510 -3.17 -10.72 -13.55
CA GLY A 510 -4.45 -10.70 -14.23
C GLY A 510 -4.32 -10.32 -15.71
N THR A 511 -3.87 -9.11 -16.02
CA THR A 511 -3.82 -8.64 -17.41
C THR A 511 -2.78 -7.54 -17.55
N GLY A 512 -1.75 -7.79 -18.37
CA GLY A 512 -0.86 -6.74 -18.86
C GLY A 512 -0.74 -6.80 -20.38
N TYR A 513 -0.38 -5.67 -20.98
CA TYR A 513 -0.21 -5.58 -22.43
C TYR A 513 1.09 -6.27 -22.85
N GLY A 514 0.97 -7.32 -23.66
CA GLY A 514 2.11 -8.05 -24.21
C GLY A 514 2.76 -7.32 -25.38
N GLU A 515 4.05 -7.58 -25.59
CA GLU A 515 4.80 -6.96 -26.70
C GLU A 515 4.36 -7.45 -28.08
N ASP A 516 3.69 -8.60 -28.13
CA ASP A 516 3.08 -9.21 -29.32
C ASP A 516 1.63 -8.73 -29.56
N GLY A 517 1.15 -7.77 -28.76
CA GLY A 517 -0.21 -7.25 -28.83
C GLY A 517 -1.28 -8.17 -28.21
N THR A 518 -0.88 -9.29 -27.58
CA THR A 518 -1.79 -10.16 -26.80
C THR A 518 -1.84 -9.74 -25.32
N LEU A 519 -2.69 -10.39 -24.53
CA LEU A 519 -2.83 -10.10 -23.10
C LEU A 519 -2.01 -11.08 -22.25
N TRP A 520 -0.90 -10.60 -21.71
CA TRP A 520 -0.01 -11.40 -20.87
C TRP A 520 -0.45 -11.43 -19.41
N GLY A 521 0.07 -12.40 -18.66
CA GLY A 521 -0.19 -12.56 -17.22
C GLY A 521 0.31 -13.89 -16.66
N GLY A 522 1.12 -14.63 -17.42
CA GLY A 522 1.65 -15.93 -17.05
C GLY A 522 3.04 -16.12 -17.66
N GLU A 523 3.84 -15.06 -17.64
CA GLU A 523 5.11 -15.02 -18.37
C GLU A 523 6.28 -15.33 -17.45
N VAL A 524 7.28 -16.04 -17.99
CA VAL A 524 8.54 -16.33 -17.33
C VAL A 524 9.69 -15.82 -18.18
N PHE A 525 10.55 -15.02 -17.55
CA PHE A 525 11.68 -14.37 -18.19
C PHE A 525 13.01 -14.95 -17.70
N VAL A 526 13.95 -15.16 -18.62
CA VAL A 526 15.35 -15.48 -18.31
C VAL A 526 16.18 -14.27 -18.72
N GLY A 527 16.65 -13.51 -17.72
CA GLY A 527 17.00 -12.12 -17.95
C GLY A 527 15.78 -11.34 -18.47
N ASP A 528 15.98 -10.49 -19.49
CA ASP A 528 14.88 -9.70 -20.06
C ASP A 528 14.13 -10.45 -21.20
N GLU A 529 14.55 -11.68 -21.53
CA GLU A 529 13.95 -12.49 -22.60
C GLU A 529 12.77 -13.33 -22.07
N ARG A 530 11.59 -13.17 -22.68
CA ARG A 530 10.42 -14.04 -22.41
C ARG A 530 10.71 -15.44 -22.95
N LYS A 531 10.93 -16.41 -22.06
CA LYS A 531 11.31 -17.79 -22.39
C LYS A 531 10.17 -18.79 -22.21
N TYR A 532 9.30 -18.57 -21.23
CA TYR A 532 8.13 -19.43 -21.03
C TYR A 532 6.83 -18.63 -20.90
N SER A 533 5.73 -19.23 -21.31
CA SER A 533 4.38 -18.68 -21.14
C SER A 533 3.32 -19.77 -21.10
N PHE A 534 2.23 -19.53 -20.37
CA PHE A 534 1.06 -20.40 -20.46
C PHE A 534 0.42 -20.34 -21.84
N LYS A 535 -0.06 -21.50 -22.31
CA LYS A 535 -0.80 -21.63 -23.56
C LYS A 535 -1.94 -20.60 -23.62
N PRO A 536 -2.01 -19.75 -24.66
CA PRO A 536 -3.01 -18.69 -24.71
C PRO A 536 -4.45 -19.21 -24.81
N ILE A 537 -5.35 -18.65 -24.00
CA ILE A 537 -6.79 -18.89 -24.03
C ILE A 537 -7.54 -17.69 -24.62
N LYS A 538 -8.69 -17.93 -25.26
CA LYS A 538 -9.51 -16.86 -25.84
C LYS A 538 -10.42 -16.23 -24.78
N LEU A 539 -10.37 -14.91 -24.64
CA LEU A 539 -11.28 -14.19 -23.74
C LEU A 539 -12.59 -13.86 -24.47
N LEU A 540 -13.55 -14.78 -24.41
CA LEU A 540 -14.83 -14.65 -25.12
C LEU A 540 -15.61 -13.41 -24.67
N GLY A 541 -15.72 -12.40 -25.54
CA GLY A 541 -16.36 -11.13 -25.22
C GLY A 541 -15.43 -10.07 -24.65
N GLY A 542 -14.10 -10.26 -24.75
CA GLY A 542 -13.09 -9.30 -24.29
C GLY A 542 -13.17 -9.06 -22.78
N GLU A 543 -13.31 -7.79 -22.37
CA GLU A 543 -13.39 -7.38 -20.97
C GLU A 543 -14.50 -8.08 -20.17
N LYS A 544 -15.59 -8.53 -20.83
CA LYS A 544 -16.65 -9.30 -20.15
C LYS A 544 -16.11 -10.58 -19.54
N ALA A 545 -15.11 -11.22 -20.15
CA ALA A 545 -14.51 -12.44 -19.62
C ALA A 545 -13.75 -12.20 -18.30
N ILE A 546 -13.28 -10.97 -18.04
CA ILE A 546 -12.64 -10.60 -16.78
C ILE A 546 -13.66 -10.57 -15.63
N LYS A 547 -14.90 -10.14 -15.90
CA LYS A 547 -15.99 -10.07 -14.89
C LYS A 547 -16.83 -11.33 -14.80
N GLU A 548 -16.79 -12.17 -15.83
CA GLU A 548 -17.57 -13.41 -15.94
C GLU A 548 -16.63 -14.62 -16.14
N PRO A 549 -16.03 -15.16 -15.06
CA PRO A 549 -15.15 -16.33 -15.11
C PRO A 549 -15.65 -17.51 -15.94
N ARG A 550 -16.97 -17.70 -15.97
CA ARG A 550 -17.68 -18.67 -16.83
C ARG A 550 -17.31 -18.61 -18.31
N ARG A 551 -16.98 -17.44 -18.85
CA ARG A 551 -16.60 -17.25 -20.25
C ARG A 551 -15.20 -17.81 -20.52
N VAL A 552 -14.32 -17.69 -19.55
CA VAL A 552 -12.95 -18.23 -19.61
C VAL A 552 -12.99 -19.75 -19.57
N ALA A 553 -13.75 -20.32 -18.62
CA ALA A 553 -13.98 -21.76 -18.53
C ALA A 553 -14.56 -22.34 -19.83
N LEU A 554 -15.57 -21.69 -20.42
CA LEU A 554 -16.12 -22.10 -21.72
C LEU A 554 -15.09 -22.07 -22.85
N SER A 555 -14.23 -21.05 -22.91
CA SER A 555 -13.18 -21.00 -23.91
C SER A 555 -12.23 -22.19 -23.83
N ILE A 556 -11.88 -22.62 -22.61
CA ILE A 556 -10.99 -23.76 -22.38
C ILE A 556 -11.68 -25.07 -22.83
N LEU A 557 -12.99 -25.20 -22.59
CA LEU A 557 -13.75 -26.36 -23.09
C LEU A 557 -13.84 -26.40 -24.62
N PHE A 558 -14.16 -25.27 -25.26
CA PHE A 558 -14.31 -25.19 -26.74
C PHE A 558 -13.00 -25.44 -27.51
N GLU A 559 -11.85 -25.44 -26.83
CA GLU A 559 -10.59 -25.83 -27.43
C GLU A 559 -10.52 -27.33 -27.75
N LYS A 560 -11.13 -28.17 -26.92
CA LYS A 560 -11.04 -29.63 -27.03
C LYS A 560 -12.38 -30.31 -27.30
N LEU A 561 -13.50 -29.60 -27.14
CA LEU A 561 -14.85 -30.15 -27.22
C LEU A 561 -15.75 -29.36 -28.17
N SER A 562 -16.65 -30.06 -28.84
CA SER A 562 -17.76 -29.48 -29.60
C SER A 562 -18.83 -28.85 -28.70
N LEU A 563 -19.69 -28.01 -29.27
CA LEU A 563 -20.82 -27.41 -28.56
C LEU A 563 -21.70 -28.48 -27.90
N GLU A 564 -22.01 -29.54 -28.63
CA GLU A 564 -22.87 -30.64 -28.17
C GLU A 564 -22.22 -31.39 -26.99
N GLU A 565 -20.89 -31.60 -27.03
CA GLU A 565 -20.15 -32.21 -25.92
C GLU A 565 -20.13 -31.31 -24.69
N VAL A 566 -19.89 -30.00 -24.86
CA VAL A 566 -19.93 -29.03 -23.74
C VAL A 566 -21.30 -29.00 -23.07
N GLU A 567 -22.39 -29.05 -23.85
CA GLU A 567 -23.75 -29.12 -23.32
C GLU A 567 -24.03 -30.43 -22.59
N ALA A 568 -23.51 -31.55 -23.10
CA ALA A 568 -23.68 -32.86 -22.49
C ALA A 568 -22.99 -33.00 -21.12
N LEU A 569 -21.90 -32.25 -20.87
CA LEU A 569 -21.18 -32.28 -19.59
C LEU A 569 -21.98 -31.70 -18.41
N ASN A 570 -23.02 -30.90 -18.66
CA ASN A 570 -23.90 -30.32 -17.64
C ASN A 570 -23.14 -29.60 -16.50
N LEU A 571 -22.04 -28.92 -16.84
CA LEU A 571 -21.21 -28.17 -15.90
C LEU A 571 -21.85 -26.84 -15.51
N ALA A 572 -21.55 -26.36 -14.30
CA ALA A 572 -22.05 -25.07 -13.82
C ALA A 572 -21.76 -23.89 -14.76
N CYS A 573 -20.57 -23.87 -15.39
CA CYS A 573 -20.19 -22.85 -16.35
C CYS A 573 -21.09 -22.86 -17.61
N GLY A 574 -21.40 -24.04 -18.16
CA GLY A 574 -22.29 -24.20 -19.31
C GLY A 574 -23.74 -23.86 -18.96
N ASN A 575 -24.23 -24.39 -17.84
CA ASN A 575 -25.59 -24.18 -17.35
C ASN A 575 -25.92 -22.74 -16.95
N SER A 576 -24.89 -21.91 -16.74
CA SER A 576 -25.07 -20.49 -16.46
C SER A 576 -25.49 -19.66 -17.69
N PHE A 577 -25.48 -20.25 -18.88
CA PHE A 577 -25.89 -19.63 -20.13
C PHE A 577 -27.11 -20.32 -20.73
N SER A 578 -27.91 -19.57 -21.47
CA SER A 578 -28.91 -20.16 -22.36
C SER A 578 -28.24 -20.86 -23.56
N HIS A 579 -28.93 -21.85 -24.15
CA HIS A 579 -28.47 -22.53 -25.36
C HIS A 579 -28.13 -21.54 -26.50
N ALA A 580 -28.92 -20.47 -26.65
CA ALA A 580 -28.66 -19.43 -27.64
C ALA A 580 -27.35 -18.68 -27.37
N GLU A 581 -27.06 -18.35 -26.11
CA GLU A 581 -25.79 -17.72 -25.72
C GLU A 581 -24.60 -18.64 -25.92
N LEU A 582 -24.71 -19.92 -25.55
CA LEU A 582 -23.65 -20.92 -25.78
C LEU A 582 -23.32 -21.04 -27.27
N LYS A 583 -24.32 -21.13 -28.13
CA LYS A 583 -24.15 -21.19 -29.58
C LYS A 583 -23.44 -19.93 -30.12
N LEU A 584 -23.83 -18.74 -29.65
CA LEU A 584 -23.18 -17.49 -30.04
C LEU A 584 -21.71 -17.43 -29.57
N LEU A 585 -21.43 -17.89 -28.35
CA LEU A 585 -20.08 -17.92 -27.80
C LEU A 585 -19.20 -18.94 -28.51
N HIS A 586 -19.73 -20.11 -28.85
CA HIS A 586 -19.03 -21.10 -29.68
C HIS A 586 -18.71 -20.53 -31.07
N GLN A 587 -19.67 -19.84 -31.72
CA GLN A 587 -19.41 -19.15 -32.98
C GLN A 587 -18.35 -18.05 -32.86
N SER A 588 -18.37 -17.29 -31.76
CA SER A 588 -17.34 -16.28 -31.46
C SER A 588 -15.97 -16.94 -31.27
N TYR A 589 -15.89 -18.08 -30.60
CA TYR A 589 -14.68 -18.88 -30.42
C TYR A 589 -14.14 -19.37 -31.77
N THR A 590 -14.96 -20.03 -32.59
CA THR A 590 -14.55 -20.61 -33.88
C THR A 590 -14.11 -19.54 -34.88
N ASN A 591 -14.78 -18.39 -34.91
CA ASN A 591 -14.51 -17.31 -35.86
C ASN A 591 -13.55 -16.22 -35.32
N ASN A 592 -13.00 -16.39 -34.12
CA ASN A 592 -12.13 -15.40 -33.45
C ASN A 592 -12.75 -14.00 -33.31
N LEU A 593 -14.06 -13.92 -33.08
CA LEU A 593 -14.79 -12.66 -32.99
C LEU A 593 -14.79 -12.16 -31.54
N ASN A 594 -14.22 -10.97 -31.30
CA ASN A 594 -14.13 -10.36 -29.97
C ASN A 594 -13.59 -11.32 -28.90
N ALA A 595 -12.52 -12.03 -29.26
CA ALA A 595 -11.93 -13.12 -28.50
C ALA A 595 -10.40 -12.95 -28.43
N PRO A 596 -9.89 -11.87 -27.81
CA PRO A 596 -8.45 -11.65 -27.70
C PRO A 596 -7.79 -12.81 -26.95
N LEU A 597 -6.56 -13.12 -27.32
CA LEU A 597 -5.78 -14.18 -26.68
C LEU A 597 -5.14 -13.68 -25.39
N SER A 598 -5.12 -14.55 -24.38
CA SER A 598 -4.44 -14.28 -23.12
C SER A 598 -3.69 -15.48 -22.57
N SER A 599 -2.46 -15.28 -22.12
CA SER A 599 -1.63 -16.25 -21.40
C SER A 599 -1.69 -16.07 -19.88
N SER A 600 -2.76 -15.47 -19.37
CA SER A 600 -2.84 -15.03 -17.98
C SER A 600 -3.15 -16.15 -16.97
N VAL A 601 -2.32 -16.26 -15.93
CA VAL A 601 -2.58 -17.14 -14.78
C VAL A 601 -3.78 -16.65 -13.97
N GLY A 602 -4.01 -15.33 -13.88
CA GLY A 602 -5.23 -14.80 -13.26
C GLY A 602 -6.50 -15.28 -13.97
N ARG A 603 -6.48 -15.43 -15.30
CA ARG A 603 -7.61 -16.01 -16.06
C ARG A 603 -7.74 -17.52 -15.85
N LEU A 604 -6.65 -18.24 -15.61
CA LEU A 604 -6.73 -19.65 -15.21
C LEU A 604 -7.40 -19.81 -13.83
N PHE A 605 -7.11 -18.92 -12.87
CA PHE A 605 -7.87 -18.88 -11.60
C PHE A 605 -9.37 -18.64 -11.83
N ASP A 606 -9.74 -17.73 -12.75
CA ASP A 606 -11.15 -17.53 -13.12
C ASP A 606 -11.78 -18.82 -13.66
N ALA A 607 -11.11 -19.53 -14.56
CA ALA A 607 -11.60 -20.80 -15.09
C ALA A 607 -11.83 -21.83 -13.98
N ILE A 608 -10.87 -22.00 -13.07
CA ILE A 608 -10.98 -22.94 -11.94
C ILE A 608 -12.10 -22.55 -10.98
N ALA A 609 -12.28 -21.26 -10.69
CA ALA A 609 -13.39 -20.77 -9.87
C ALA A 609 -14.76 -21.11 -10.51
N SER A 610 -14.86 -21.00 -11.82
CA SER A 610 -16.07 -21.33 -12.57
C SER A 610 -16.32 -22.84 -12.66
N PHE A 611 -15.30 -23.66 -12.95
CA PHE A 611 -15.41 -25.13 -12.98
C PHE A 611 -15.75 -25.72 -11.60
N SER A 612 -15.26 -25.09 -10.53
CA SER A 612 -15.57 -25.46 -9.14
C SER A 612 -16.96 -24.99 -8.69
N ASP A 613 -17.72 -24.30 -9.53
CA ASP A 613 -18.99 -23.65 -9.14
C ASP A 613 -18.85 -22.74 -7.91
N ILE A 614 -17.73 -22.01 -7.82
CA ILE A 614 -17.47 -21.04 -6.76
C ILE A 614 -17.93 -19.65 -7.21
N ALA A 615 -17.57 -19.27 -8.43
CA ALA A 615 -17.93 -17.98 -9.00
C ALA A 615 -18.12 -18.08 -10.52
N GLN A 616 -19.31 -17.71 -11.00
CA GLN A 616 -19.59 -17.53 -12.43
C GLN A 616 -19.47 -16.06 -12.85
N THR A 617 -19.59 -15.14 -11.88
CA THR A 617 -19.40 -13.70 -12.01
C THR A 617 -18.64 -13.19 -10.79
N ILE A 618 -17.86 -12.11 -10.97
CA ILE A 618 -17.12 -11.46 -9.88
C ILE A 618 -17.48 -9.98 -9.77
N SER A 619 -17.35 -9.43 -8.58
CA SER A 619 -17.68 -8.03 -8.26
C SER A 619 -16.45 -7.12 -8.13
N TYR A 620 -15.26 -7.69 -7.99
CA TYR A 620 -13.99 -6.96 -8.00
C TYR A 620 -12.86 -7.83 -8.57
N GLU A 621 -11.80 -7.16 -9.03
CA GLU A 621 -10.62 -7.81 -9.59
C GLU A 621 -9.89 -8.67 -8.54
N GLY A 622 -9.46 -9.87 -8.94
CA GLY A 622 -8.75 -10.81 -8.05
C GLY A 622 -9.66 -11.62 -7.12
N GLU A 623 -10.98 -11.45 -7.18
CA GLU A 623 -11.93 -12.18 -6.34
C GLU A 623 -11.85 -13.70 -6.52
N SER A 624 -11.74 -14.18 -7.76
CA SER A 624 -11.60 -15.61 -8.07
C SER A 624 -10.39 -16.24 -7.39
N GLY A 625 -9.21 -15.60 -7.48
CA GLY A 625 -7.98 -16.07 -6.85
C GLY A 625 -8.12 -16.22 -5.33
N LEU A 626 -8.75 -15.25 -4.67
CA LEU A 626 -9.01 -15.28 -3.23
C LEU A 626 -10.02 -16.37 -2.84
N LEU A 627 -11.08 -16.54 -3.64
CA LEU A 627 -12.08 -17.58 -3.41
C LEU A 627 -11.47 -18.96 -3.61
N CYS A 628 -10.71 -19.18 -4.69
CA CYS A 628 -9.96 -20.41 -4.95
C CYS A 628 -9.02 -20.76 -3.78
N GLU A 629 -8.27 -19.77 -3.27
CA GLU A 629 -7.39 -19.92 -2.11
C GLU A 629 -8.15 -20.43 -0.87
N SER A 630 -9.39 -19.97 -0.65
CA SER A 630 -10.20 -20.37 0.51
C SER A 630 -10.63 -21.85 0.50
N TYR A 631 -10.57 -22.50 -0.66
CA TYR A 631 -10.88 -23.92 -0.83
C TYR A 631 -9.63 -24.80 -0.92
N TYR A 632 -8.43 -24.25 -0.78
CA TYR A 632 -7.22 -25.05 -0.68
C TYR A 632 -7.26 -25.98 0.54
N ASP A 633 -6.78 -27.20 0.35
CA ASP A 633 -6.73 -28.27 1.34
C ASP A 633 -5.30 -28.79 1.44
N GLU A 634 -4.65 -28.59 2.58
CA GLU A 634 -3.22 -28.93 2.78
C GLU A 634 -2.96 -30.44 2.80
N ASP A 635 -3.98 -31.25 3.10
CA ASP A 635 -3.92 -32.72 3.05
C ASP A 635 -3.93 -33.27 1.62
N ARG A 636 -4.09 -32.41 0.60
CA ARG A 636 -4.17 -32.78 -0.81
C ARG A 636 -2.90 -32.41 -1.55
N GLU A 637 -2.16 -33.41 -2.02
CA GLU A 637 -0.90 -33.27 -2.75
C GLU A 637 -1.06 -33.47 -4.28
N GLU A 638 -2.28 -33.80 -4.72
CA GLU A 638 -2.56 -34.05 -6.13
C GLU A 638 -2.29 -32.80 -6.99
N SER A 639 -1.96 -33.02 -8.26
CA SER A 639 -1.77 -31.96 -9.26
C SER A 639 -2.30 -32.41 -10.62
N PHE A 640 -2.61 -31.47 -11.50
CA PHE A 640 -2.88 -31.77 -12.91
C PHE A 640 -1.61 -32.26 -13.59
N LEU A 641 -1.79 -32.98 -14.70
CA LEU A 641 -0.73 -33.20 -15.66
C LEU A 641 -0.48 -31.89 -16.42
N TYR A 642 0.78 -31.64 -16.73
CA TYR A 642 1.20 -30.49 -17.52
C TYR A 642 2.41 -30.87 -18.39
N SER A 643 2.56 -30.15 -19.50
CA SER A 643 3.72 -30.24 -20.38
C SER A 643 4.36 -28.87 -20.53
N ILE A 644 5.67 -28.87 -20.82
CA ILE A 644 6.43 -27.66 -21.15
C ILE A 644 7.18 -27.97 -22.44
N GLU A 645 6.66 -27.52 -23.57
CA GLU A 645 7.20 -27.78 -24.91
C GLU A 645 7.53 -26.47 -25.61
N ASN A 646 8.78 -26.31 -26.07
CA ASN A 646 9.24 -25.10 -26.76
C ASN A 646 8.95 -23.77 -26.01
N GLY A 647 8.92 -23.81 -24.68
CA GLY A 647 8.61 -22.65 -23.85
C GLY A 647 7.11 -22.48 -23.51
N GLU A 648 6.21 -23.19 -24.19
CA GLU A 648 4.78 -23.13 -23.89
C GLU A 648 4.42 -24.11 -22.77
N ILE A 649 3.63 -23.64 -21.79
CA ILE A 649 3.15 -24.39 -20.64
C ILE A 649 1.66 -24.72 -20.86
N GLU A 650 1.32 -26.00 -21.02
CA GLU A 650 -0.06 -26.47 -21.11
C GLU A 650 -0.42 -27.29 -19.87
N ILE A 651 -1.56 -26.98 -19.24
CA ILE A 651 -2.15 -27.77 -18.15
C ILE A 651 -3.36 -28.54 -18.68
N GLU A 652 -3.40 -29.85 -18.45
CA GLU A 652 -4.49 -30.75 -18.87
C GLU A 652 -5.75 -30.62 -17.99
N ILE A 653 -6.33 -29.40 -17.94
CA ILE A 653 -7.52 -29.12 -17.12
C ILE A 653 -8.74 -29.84 -17.69
N VAL A 654 -8.98 -29.76 -19.01
CA VAL A 654 -10.19 -30.30 -19.65
C VAL A 654 -10.27 -31.82 -19.50
N GLU A 655 -9.15 -32.51 -19.69
CA GLU A 655 -9.03 -33.97 -19.55
C GLU A 655 -9.44 -34.43 -18.16
N PHE A 656 -9.17 -33.63 -17.13
CA PHE A 656 -9.59 -33.90 -15.77
C PHE A 656 -11.07 -33.57 -15.56
N ILE A 657 -11.53 -32.42 -16.03
CA ILE A 657 -12.93 -31.97 -15.88
C ILE A 657 -13.91 -32.96 -16.53
N VAL A 658 -13.59 -33.49 -17.71
CA VAL A 658 -14.44 -34.45 -18.44
C VAL A 658 -14.63 -35.77 -17.67
N LYS A 659 -13.71 -36.15 -16.78
CA LYS A 659 -13.86 -37.35 -15.93
C LYS A 659 -14.94 -37.19 -14.85
N GLY A 660 -15.33 -35.96 -14.53
CA GLY A 660 -16.49 -35.64 -13.68
C GLY A 660 -16.40 -36.03 -12.21
N ASN A 661 -15.25 -36.47 -11.70
CA ASN A 661 -15.07 -36.88 -10.31
C ASN A 661 -14.19 -35.91 -9.53
N TYR A 662 -14.73 -34.73 -9.20
CA TYR A 662 -14.02 -33.72 -8.42
C TYR A 662 -14.97 -32.92 -7.52
N ASP A 663 -14.43 -32.38 -6.43
CA ASP A 663 -15.09 -31.40 -5.58
C ASP A 663 -14.34 -30.06 -5.65
N LYS A 664 -14.90 -29.01 -5.03
CA LYS A 664 -14.31 -27.66 -5.03
C LYS A 664 -12.93 -27.65 -4.39
N LYS A 665 -12.72 -28.40 -3.32
CA LYS A 665 -11.42 -28.44 -2.63
C LYS A 665 -10.35 -29.12 -3.46
N LEU A 666 -10.69 -30.27 -4.06
CA LEU A 666 -9.78 -31.02 -4.91
C LEU A 666 -9.32 -30.18 -6.10
N LEU A 667 -10.26 -29.56 -6.83
CA LEU A 667 -9.91 -28.80 -8.04
C LEU A 667 -8.99 -27.60 -7.73
N ASN A 668 -9.28 -26.86 -6.65
CA ASN A 668 -8.48 -25.70 -6.25
C ASN A 668 -7.11 -26.11 -5.70
N SER A 669 -7.04 -27.18 -4.92
CA SER A 669 -5.77 -27.71 -4.39
C SER A 669 -4.89 -28.22 -5.53
N MET A 670 -5.46 -29.02 -6.45
CA MET A 670 -4.74 -29.48 -7.63
C MET A 670 -4.19 -28.33 -8.46
N PHE A 671 -4.97 -27.28 -8.68
CA PHE A 671 -4.54 -26.14 -9.47
C PHE A 671 -3.36 -25.40 -8.83
N ILE A 672 -3.47 -25.04 -7.55
CA ILE A 672 -2.39 -24.35 -6.83
C ILE A 672 -1.13 -25.22 -6.77
N ASN A 673 -1.27 -26.51 -6.43
CA ASN A 673 -0.15 -27.46 -6.42
C ASN A 673 0.53 -27.59 -7.80
N THR A 674 -0.26 -27.53 -8.88
CA THR A 674 0.27 -27.57 -10.25
C THR A 674 1.11 -26.34 -10.57
N LEU A 675 0.65 -25.14 -10.19
CA LEU A 675 1.44 -23.91 -10.36
C LEU A 675 2.76 -23.98 -9.59
N VAL A 676 2.73 -24.48 -8.34
CA VAL A 676 3.95 -24.69 -7.53
C VAL A 676 4.93 -25.61 -8.26
N LYS A 677 4.46 -26.78 -8.73
CA LYS A 677 5.30 -27.74 -9.46
C LYS A 677 5.90 -27.16 -10.74
N ILE A 678 5.11 -26.44 -11.54
CA ILE A 678 5.58 -25.78 -12.77
C ILE A 678 6.69 -24.77 -12.45
N ILE A 679 6.50 -23.93 -11.44
CA ILE A 679 7.48 -22.91 -11.04
C ILE A 679 8.77 -23.58 -10.55
N LEU A 680 8.68 -24.60 -9.70
CA LEU A 680 9.85 -25.34 -9.20
C LEU A 680 10.59 -26.05 -10.34
N ASP A 681 9.88 -26.71 -11.26
CA ASP A 681 10.47 -27.40 -12.40
C ASP A 681 11.24 -26.45 -13.32
N ILE A 682 10.66 -25.30 -13.65
CA ILE A 682 11.34 -24.28 -14.48
C ILE A 682 12.56 -23.73 -13.72
N SER A 683 12.42 -23.49 -12.41
CA SER A 683 13.53 -22.99 -11.58
C SER A 683 14.71 -23.97 -11.54
N LYS A 684 14.44 -25.27 -11.42
CA LYS A 684 15.48 -26.32 -11.47
C LYS A 684 16.16 -26.44 -12.83
N ARG A 685 15.44 -26.17 -13.93
CA ARG A 685 15.98 -26.22 -15.30
C ARG A 685 16.91 -25.03 -15.57
N GLU A 686 16.53 -23.84 -15.14
CA GLU A 686 17.28 -22.60 -15.43
C GLU A 686 18.40 -22.32 -14.42
N GLN A 687 18.27 -22.76 -13.17
CA GLN A 687 19.31 -22.63 -12.12
C GLN A 687 19.78 -21.18 -11.89
N LEU A 688 18.82 -20.24 -11.87
CA LEU A 688 19.05 -18.82 -11.60
C LEU A 688 18.32 -18.40 -10.32
N GLU A 689 18.70 -17.25 -9.77
CA GLU A 689 17.94 -16.62 -8.69
C GLU A 689 16.53 -16.27 -9.17
N VAL A 690 15.54 -16.66 -8.37
CA VAL A 690 14.13 -16.56 -8.74
C VAL A 690 13.54 -15.23 -8.28
N ILE A 691 12.77 -14.57 -9.14
CA ILE A 691 11.95 -13.41 -8.80
C ILE A 691 10.49 -13.79 -9.01
N LEU A 692 9.67 -13.65 -7.96
CA LEU A 692 8.21 -13.81 -8.01
C LEU A 692 7.54 -12.44 -7.88
N SER A 693 6.86 -11.99 -8.94
CA SER A 693 6.14 -10.70 -8.95
C SER A 693 4.85 -10.76 -9.78
N GLY A 694 3.95 -9.80 -9.55
CA GLY A 694 2.65 -9.72 -10.22
C GLY A 694 1.49 -10.08 -9.29
N GLY A 695 0.28 -9.67 -9.67
CA GLY A 695 -0.90 -9.73 -8.81
C GLY A 695 -1.30 -11.13 -8.33
N VAL A 696 -0.90 -12.20 -9.03
CA VAL A 696 -1.21 -13.59 -8.63
C VAL A 696 -0.46 -14.00 -7.37
N PHE A 697 0.76 -13.50 -7.15
CA PHE A 697 1.56 -13.82 -5.97
C PHE A 697 1.08 -13.11 -4.68
N GLN A 698 -0.05 -12.39 -4.74
CA GLN A 698 -0.80 -11.98 -3.55
C GLN A 698 -1.51 -13.16 -2.86
N ASN A 699 -1.69 -14.28 -3.57
CA ASN A 699 -2.22 -15.52 -3.01
C ASN A 699 -1.24 -16.07 -1.96
N LYS A 700 -1.63 -16.00 -0.67
CA LYS A 700 -0.77 -16.38 0.45
C LYS A 700 -0.41 -17.86 0.41
N THR A 701 -1.37 -18.72 0.07
CA THR A 701 -1.13 -20.17 -0.04
C THR A 701 -0.08 -20.48 -1.11
N LEU A 702 -0.23 -19.95 -2.33
CA LEU A 702 0.72 -20.18 -3.42
C LEU A 702 2.14 -19.74 -3.02
N LEU A 703 2.27 -18.54 -2.45
CA LEU A 703 3.57 -18.01 -2.06
C LEU A 703 4.19 -18.77 -0.89
N SER A 704 3.39 -19.24 0.08
CA SER A 704 3.87 -20.11 1.18
C SER A 704 4.36 -21.47 0.69
N LEU A 705 3.63 -22.12 -0.23
CA LEU A 705 4.04 -23.40 -0.81
C LEU A 705 5.32 -23.26 -1.63
N LEU A 706 5.46 -22.16 -2.38
CA LEU A 706 6.68 -21.84 -3.12
C LEU A 706 7.86 -21.56 -2.19
N ALA A 707 7.66 -20.83 -1.10
CA ALA A 707 8.71 -20.57 -0.11
C ALA A 707 9.27 -21.89 0.44
N CYS A 708 8.38 -22.79 0.88
CA CYS A 708 8.75 -24.12 1.36
C CYS A 708 9.48 -24.93 0.28
N GLY A 709 8.90 -25.03 -0.93
CA GLY A 709 9.50 -25.80 -2.02
C GLY A 709 10.86 -25.25 -2.48
N PHE A 710 11.07 -23.93 -2.45
CA PHE A 710 12.38 -23.34 -2.75
C PHE A 710 13.40 -23.61 -1.66
N GLU A 711 13.01 -23.59 -0.38
CA GLU A 711 13.89 -23.93 0.73
C GLU A 711 14.34 -25.40 0.65
N GLU A 712 13.42 -26.33 0.41
CA GLU A 712 13.72 -27.76 0.26
C GLU A 712 14.70 -28.05 -0.89
N GLU A 713 14.59 -27.29 -1.98
CA GLU A 713 15.44 -27.43 -3.17
C GLU A 713 16.71 -26.56 -3.13
N GLY A 714 16.90 -25.75 -2.08
CA GLY A 714 18.03 -24.83 -1.96
C GLY A 714 18.05 -23.71 -3.01
N ILE A 715 16.89 -23.31 -3.51
CA ILE A 715 16.73 -22.26 -4.52
C ILE A 715 16.54 -20.90 -3.84
N THR A 716 17.36 -19.92 -4.22
CA THR A 716 17.21 -18.54 -3.72
C THR A 716 16.11 -17.82 -4.49
N TYR A 717 15.18 -17.20 -3.76
CA TYR A 717 14.05 -16.47 -4.35
C TYR A 717 13.81 -15.10 -3.69
N TYR A 718 13.22 -14.19 -4.46
CA TYR A 718 12.86 -12.84 -4.06
C TYR A 718 11.42 -12.51 -4.44
N SER A 719 10.72 -11.82 -3.54
CA SER A 719 9.38 -11.28 -3.77
C SER A 719 9.22 -10.00 -2.97
N GLN A 720 8.53 -8.99 -3.51
CA GLN A 720 8.43 -7.66 -2.92
C GLN A 720 7.83 -7.70 -1.50
N GLN A 721 8.47 -6.99 -0.58
CA GLN A 721 8.06 -6.88 0.82
C GLN A 721 7.69 -5.44 1.18
N LYS A 722 8.56 -4.49 0.83
CA LYS A 722 8.47 -3.06 1.17
C LYS A 722 7.66 -2.26 0.16
N THR A 723 7.47 -2.79 -1.03
CA THR A 723 6.72 -2.19 -2.13
C THR A 723 5.60 -3.12 -2.58
N ALA A 724 4.61 -2.59 -3.31
CA ALA A 724 3.47 -3.40 -3.71
C ALA A 724 3.89 -4.46 -4.75
N ILE A 725 3.48 -5.71 -4.54
CA ILE A 725 3.76 -6.83 -5.46
C ILE A 725 2.89 -6.80 -6.73
N ASN A 726 1.74 -6.10 -6.65
CA ASN A 726 0.81 -5.87 -7.75
C ASN A 726 1.15 -4.58 -8.53
N ASP A 727 0.24 -4.10 -9.37
CA ASP A 727 0.38 -2.91 -10.22
C ASP A 727 0.85 -1.65 -9.48
N GLY A 728 0.59 -1.54 -8.17
CA GLY A 728 1.11 -0.46 -7.34
C GLY A 728 2.64 -0.40 -7.28
N GLY A 729 3.36 -1.43 -7.72
CA GLY A 729 4.82 -1.48 -7.84
C GLY A 729 5.36 -1.14 -9.24
N ILE A 730 4.51 -1.04 -10.27
CA ILE A 730 4.94 -0.91 -11.68
C ILE A 730 5.79 0.35 -11.91
N ALA A 731 5.45 1.48 -11.28
CA ALA A 731 6.23 2.71 -11.42
C ALA A 731 7.67 2.56 -10.91
N LEU A 732 7.90 1.80 -9.83
CA LEU A 732 9.25 1.48 -9.36
C LEU A 732 10.02 0.69 -10.42
N GLY A 733 9.36 -0.32 -10.99
CA GLY A 733 9.91 -1.16 -12.04
C GLY A 733 10.30 -0.39 -13.29
N GLN A 734 9.40 0.48 -13.77
CA GLN A 734 9.65 1.38 -14.90
C GLN A 734 10.87 2.27 -14.65
N ALA A 735 10.94 2.90 -13.47
CA ALA A 735 12.07 3.74 -13.09
C ALA A 735 13.40 2.96 -13.07
N TYR A 736 13.42 1.80 -12.42
CA TYR A 736 14.65 1.00 -12.27
C TYR A 736 15.08 0.33 -13.59
N TYR A 737 14.13 -0.10 -14.42
CA TYR A 737 14.40 -0.62 -15.76
C TYR A 737 15.12 0.42 -16.62
N TYR A 738 14.64 1.66 -16.63
CA TYR A 738 15.31 2.74 -17.35
C TYR A 738 16.74 2.96 -16.84
N LEU A 739 16.94 2.99 -15.52
CA LEU A 739 18.27 3.20 -14.94
C LEU A 739 19.27 2.10 -15.32
N GLN A 740 18.86 0.83 -15.29
CA GLN A 740 19.75 -0.29 -15.63
C GLN A 740 20.09 -0.33 -17.13
N ASN A 741 19.17 0.06 -18.00
CA ASN A 741 19.35 0.00 -19.45
C ASN A 741 19.90 1.28 -20.08
N ALA A 742 19.85 2.42 -19.38
CA ALA A 742 20.45 3.68 -19.83
C ALA A 742 21.92 3.84 -19.42
N LEU A 743 22.42 3.01 -18.49
CA LEU A 743 23.83 2.93 -18.09
C LEU A 743 24.67 2.01 -19.00
N LEU A 744 24.03 1.35 -19.97
CA LEU A 744 24.63 0.62 -21.09
C LEU A 744 24.61 1.52 -22.33
#